data_AF-A0A8J2MX28-F1
#
_entry.id   AF-A0A8J2MX28-F1
#
_cell.length_a   1.000
_cell.length_b   1.000
_cell.length_c   1.000
_cell.angle_alpha   90.00
_cell.angle_beta   90.00
_cell.angle_gamma   90.00
#
_symmetry.space_group_name_H-M   'P 1'
#
loop_
_entity.id
_entity.type
_entity.pdbx_description
1 polymer ?
#
loop_
_entity_poly.entity_id
_entity_poly.type
_entity_poly.pdbx_seq_one_letter_code
_entity_poly.pdbx_strand_id
1 'polypeptide(L)'
;MTSSKFTSDKSSRLMPLQSTSHSQILPYGDLEDLKEAVVEDRHLKTRIRKLRIISRTLALFLSVAVLIPTALTLHKFLSTRTIYRTVTLPSGQNISRTPWARNTRAWPTYMYFGVAAVSVLLNLVTMLSYKFGVGKANIASCITSIFSWVNILGNFVVWCVAVGIYRAEKDKNGKSNDIWGWTCSAGARAIQKEFVGDIDFGKYCNVQFPYSDTSPSFTAYSAVTPPSDPTSTPSPSSHHTTLITSGIPSPSSLPTSHAAVQSPTSDIPSYSISPSEPLTANTIANSTGPDIPTRPGYRAVAYYGNWDIYSRNFQPQQIPAERLTHLLYSFADNKPDGTVFLTDSYADAEKRYPTDSWNDSGNNLYGSLKQLQILKAKNRNLKVMLSIGGWTHTNTNTNKHMDGPMATAAGRQRFASSCVELIRDYGFDGIDVDWEYPKDEEQGHQWLELLKEIRSQMNEYADTLVHKDHSGHELKPKFLLTIASPAGESNYKHLPLKEISAVTDFINLMAYDYAGPWDSQTGHASNLYPSTSDPLSTPLNTASVLGAYKAAGVPPSKLNLGMPLYGRSFTKTQGLGKSFNGIGKGSWEKGVYDFKDLPVGDAQEYYDEEAGATYSYDEGSGSFVSYDTVAMALKKVDFIAQQKLGGAMWWEISGDKTGDDGSIVTNVVKKMGGGSGAGIESSSNWLLYPDSKFDNIRNGVSTLQAVQRLRRV
;
A
#
# COMPACT_ATOMS: atom_id res chain seq x y z
N MET A 1 61.70 6.18 7.74
CA MET A 1 62.36 7.33 7.10
C MET A 1 61.66 7.65 5.78
N THR A 2 61.29 8.93 5.62
CA THR A 2 61.17 9.71 4.36
C THR A 2 60.22 9.26 3.22
N SER A 3 59.06 9.94 3.15
CA SER A 3 58.48 10.71 2.02
C SER A 3 58.89 10.39 0.56
N SER A 4 57.95 10.14 -0.36
CA SER A 4 57.31 11.20 -1.17
C SER A 4 56.36 10.69 -2.29
N LYS A 5 55.26 11.42 -2.48
CA LYS A 5 54.49 11.75 -3.70
C LYS A 5 54.37 10.71 -4.86
N PHE A 6 53.14 10.31 -5.14
CA PHE A 6 52.68 10.00 -6.50
C PHE A 6 51.49 10.90 -6.89
N THR A 7 51.62 11.53 -8.04
CA THR A 7 50.66 12.42 -8.69
C THR A 7 50.32 11.92 -10.09
N SER A 8 49.04 12.07 -10.45
CA SER A 8 48.44 12.27 -11.78
C SER A 8 48.63 11.25 -12.91
N ASP A 9 47.49 10.99 -13.56
CA ASP A 9 47.28 10.67 -14.97
C ASP A 9 47.84 9.36 -15.54
N LYS A 10 46.94 8.36 -15.57
CA LYS A 10 46.90 7.37 -16.65
C LYS A 10 45.52 7.40 -17.32
N SER A 11 45.41 8.22 -18.35
CA SER A 11 44.57 7.96 -19.52
C SER A 11 45.42 8.25 -20.74
N SER A 12 45.78 7.16 -21.43
CA SER A 12 46.69 7.04 -22.58
C SER A 12 46.72 8.22 -23.56
N ARG A 13 47.94 8.75 -23.77
CA ARG A 13 48.34 9.43 -25.01
C ARG A 13 48.26 8.42 -26.16
N LEU A 14 47.48 8.74 -27.19
CA LEU A 14 47.67 8.12 -28.51
C LEU A 14 49.04 8.57 -29.05
N MET A 15 49.88 7.59 -29.40
CA MET A 15 51.14 7.80 -30.10
C MET A 15 50.91 8.38 -31.50
N PRO A 16 51.88 9.13 -32.06
CA PRO A 16 51.84 9.56 -33.44
C PRO A 16 52.16 8.37 -34.36
N LEU A 17 51.26 8.07 -35.31
CA LEU A 17 51.54 7.19 -36.44
C LEU A 17 52.69 7.82 -37.25
N GLN A 18 53.83 7.14 -37.26
CA GLN A 18 54.92 7.45 -38.18
C GLN A 18 54.44 7.29 -39.62
N SER A 19 54.73 8.31 -40.43
CA SER A 19 54.53 8.26 -41.87
C SER A 19 55.45 7.20 -42.47
N THR A 20 54.86 6.14 -43.03
CA THR A 20 55.51 5.40 -44.10
C THR A 20 54.81 5.79 -45.39
N SER A 21 55.61 6.27 -46.32
CA SER A 21 55.24 6.76 -47.63
C SER A 21 54.58 5.66 -48.45
N HIS A 22 53.25 5.71 -48.57
CA HIS A 22 52.62 5.35 -49.82
C HIS A 22 51.55 6.38 -50.13
N SER A 23 51.80 7.13 -51.20
CA SER A 23 50.84 8.00 -51.86
C SER A 23 49.68 7.18 -52.38
N GLN A 24 48.67 6.96 -51.54
CA GLN A 24 47.34 6.62 -51.99
C GLN A 24 46.49 7.87 -51.83
N ILE A 25 46.06 8.39 -52.97
CA ILE A 25 45.03 9.40 -53.09
C ILE A 25 43.79 8.82 -52.39
N LEU A 26 43.44 9.36 -51.22
CA LEU A 26 42.20 9.00 -50.53
C LEU A 26 41.02 9.28 -51.49
N PRO A 27 40.13 8.31 -51.73
CA PRO A 27 38.96 8.52 -52.56
C PRO A 27 38.11 9.65 -51.96
N TYR A 28 37.58 10.50 -52.84
CA TYR A 28 36.84 11.72 -52.50
C TYR A 28 35.68 11.51 -51.49
N GLY A 29 35.17 10.26 -51.35
CA GLY A 29 34.16 9.89 -50.34
C GLY A 29 34.63 9.94 -48.88
N ASP A 30 35.86 9.52 -48.57
CA ASP A 30 36.36 9.48 -47.18
C ASP A 30 36.61 10.87 -46.59
N LEU A 31 36.83 11.89 -47.45
CA LEU A 31 37.05 13.26 -47.02
C LEU A 31 35.74 13.97 -46.63
N GLU A 32 34.62 13.57 -47.23
CA GLU A 32 33.29 14.08 -46.83
C GLU A 32 32.84 13.48 -45.51
N ASP A 33 33.01 12.17 -45.31
CA ASP A 33 32.68 11.49 -44.05
C ASP A 33 33.51 12.04 -42.88
N LEU A 34 34.80 12.37 -43.10
CA LEU A 34 35.64 13.03 -42.10
C LEU A 34 35.19 14.46 -41.79
N LYS A 35 34.71 15.22 -42.79
CA LYS A 35 34.18 16.56 -42.58
C LYS A 35 32.86 16.50 -41.81
N GLU A 36 32.00 15.53 -42.13
CA GLU A 36 30.73 15.30 -41.45
C GLU A 36 30.95 14.90 -39.99
N ALA A 37 31.88 13.98 -39.71
CA ALA A 37 32.28 13.61 -38.34
C ALA A 37 32.84 14.80 -37.53
N VAL A 38 33.62 15.69 -38.15
CA VAL A 38 34.14 16.91 -37.51
C VAL A 38 33.01 17.93 -37.23
N VAL A 39 31.99 18.00 -38.09
CA VAL A 39 30.81 18.84 -37.89
C VAL A 39 29.93 18.28 -36.77
N GLU A 40 29.69 16.97 -36.74
CA GLU A 40 28.95 16.30 -35.67
C GLU A 40 29.64 16.44 -34.31
N ASP A 41 30.96 16.25 -34.25
CA ASP A 41 31.76 16.45 -33.03
C ASP A 41 31.67 17.90 -32.53
N ARG A 42 31.66 18.89 -33.44
CA ARG A 42 31.47 20.31 -33.09
C ARG A 42 30.06 20.57 -32.54
N HIS A 43 29.04 19.95 -33.10
CA HIS A 43 27.66 20.02 -32.61
C HIS A 43 27.51 19.36 -31.23
N LEU A 44 28.12 18.20 -31.03
CA LEU A 44 28.10 17.47 -29.76
C LEU A 44 28.84 18.26 -28.66
N LYS A 45 30.03 18.80 -28.96
CA LYS A 45 30.78 19.66 -28.04
C LYS A 45 30.01 20.93 -27.67
N THR A 46 29.23 21.50 -28.59
CA THR A 46 28.39 22.67 -28.32
C THR A 46 27.20 22.33 -27.42
N ARG A 47 26.53 21.19 -27.65
CA ARG A 47 25.45 20.68 -26.78
C ARG A 47 25.96 20.39 -25.36
N ILE A 48 27.12 19.73 -25.23
CA ILE A 48 27.76 19.44 -23.94
C ILE A 48 28.09 20.74 -23.20
N ARG A 49 28.59 21.78 -23.88
CA ARG A 49 28.86 23.08 -23.27
C ARG A 49 27.58 23.75 -22.75
N LYS A 50 26.49 23.72 -23.52
CA LYS A 50 25.19 24.27 -23.10
C LYS A 50 24.64 23.53 -21.87
N LEU A 51 24.66 22.20 -21.89
CA LEU A 51 24.20 21.37 -20.76
C LEU A 51 25.04 21.61 -19.50
N ARG A 52 26.36 21.75 -19.63
CA ARG A 52 27.23 22.08 -18.49
C ARG A 52 26.91 23.45 -17.89
N ILE A 53 26.64 24.48 -18.71
CA ILE A 53 26.27 25.79 -18.20
C ILE A 53 24.92 25.71 -17.47
N ILE A 54 23.91 25.06 -18.05
CA ILE A 54 22.58 24.88 -17.44
C ILE A 54 22.70 24.17 -16.08
N SER A 55 23.43 23.04 -16.04
CA SER A 55 23.64 22.28 -14.80
C SER A 55 24.32 23.11 -13.71
N ARG A 56 25.30 23.96 -14.07
CA ARG A 56 26.03 24.80 -13.10
C ARG A 56 25.21 26.00 -12.63
N THR A 57 24.40 26.58 -13.50
CA THR A 57 23.40 27.59 -13.13
C THR A 57 22.40 27.03 -12.13
N LEU A 58 21.88 25.81 -12.38
CA LEU A 58 20.96 25.14 -11.46
C LEU A 58 21.62 24.84 -10.11
N ALA A 59 22.87 24.39 -10.09
CA ALA A 59 23.62 24.14 -8.86
C ALA A 59 23.84 25.41 -8.01
N LEU A 60 24.07 26.55 -8.67
CA LEU A 60 24.15 27.86 -7.99
C LEU A 60 22.80 28.24 -7.37
N PHE A 61 21.70 28.13 -8.14
CA PHE A 61 20.35 28.42 -7.63
C PHE A 61 20.01 27.54 -6.42
N LEU A 62 20.29 26.25 -6.49
CA LEU A 62 20.05 25.33 -5.38
C LEU A 62 20.90 25.68 -4.15
N SER A 63 22.17 26.03 -4.33
CA SER A 63 23.05 26.44 -3.23
C SER A 63 22.54 27.72 -2.54
N VAL A 64 22.02 28.67 -3.31
CA VAL A 64 21.39 29.91 -2.80
C VAL A 64 20.09 29.60 -2.06
N ALA A 65 19.26 28.71 -2.61
CA ALA A 65 18.00 28.28 -1.99
C ALA A 65 18.21 27.59 -0.64
N VAL A 66 19.36 26.94 -0.40
CA VAL A 66 19.72 26.36 0.90
C VAL A 66 20.34 27.39 1.84
N LEU A 67 21.18 28.29 1.33
CA LEU A 67 21.87 29.29 2.15
C LEU A 67 20.89 30.28 2.79
N ILE A 68 19.91 30.79 2.04
CA ILE A 68 19.00 31.85 2.49
C ILE A 68 18.17 31.41 3.72
N PRO A 69 17.45 30.27 3.72
CA PRO A 69 16.68 29.83 4.88
C PRO A 69 17.56 29.52 6.09
N THR A 70 18.74 28.94 5.86
CA THR A 70 19.70 28.62 6.93
C THR A 70 20.22 29.90 7.60
N ALA A 71 20.54 30.92 6.81
CA ALA A 71 20.98 32.23 7.29
C ALA A 71 19.87 32.93 8.10
N LEU A 72 18.63 32.94 7.58
CA LEU A 72 17.48 33.55 8.25
C LEU A 72 17.19 32.89 9.60
N THR A 73 17.24 31.55 9.65
CA THR A 73 17.00 30.78 10.87
C THR A 73 18.09 31.05 11.91
N LEU A 74 19.35 31.07 11.48
CA LEU A 74 20.47 31.33 12.37
C LEU A 74 20.47 32.77 12.91
N HIS A 75 20.17 33.75 12.05
CA HIS A 75 20.02 35.15 12.46
C HIS A 75 18.89 35.32 13.47
N LYS A 76 17.74 34.66 13.25
CA LYS A 76 16.61 34.73 14.17
C LYS A 76 16.93 34.11 15.53
N PHE A 77 17.60 32.97 15.55
CA PHE A 77 18.09 32.35 16.77
C PHE A 77 19.04 33.29 17.54
N LEU A 78 20.04 33.84 16.85
CA LEU A 78 21.04 34.71 17.48
C LEU A 78 20.46 35.99 18.07
N SER A 79 19.46 36.58 17.41
CA SER A 79 18.81 37.82 17.85
C SER A 79 17.80 37.62 18.98
N THR A 80 17.23 36.42 19.12
CA THR A 80 16.14 36.16 20.09
C THR A 80 16.54 35.26 21.26
N ARG A 81 17.71 34.62 21.22
CA ARG A 81 18.18 33.71 22.28
C ARG A 81 18.36 34.34 23.66
N THR A 82 18.44 35.66 23.72
CA THR A 82 18.59 36.43 24.97
C THR A 82 17.30 37.08 25.44
N ILE A 83 16.19 36.90 24.72
CA ILE A 83 14.88 37.45 25.11
C ILE A 83 14.23 36.50 26.11
N TYR A 84 13.76 37.03 27.24
CA TYR A 84 13.05 36.27 28.27
C TYR A 84 11.60 36.74 28.38
N ARG A 85 10.67 35.79 28.48
CA ARG A 85 9.25 36.05 28.77
C ARG A 85 8.80 35.13 29.90
N THR A 86 7.83 35.61 30.68
CA THR A 86 7.12 34.78 31.66
C THR A 86 6.09 33.94 30.92
N VAL A 87 6.20 32.63 31.01
CA VAL A 87 5.32 31.65 30.38
C VAL A 87 4.61 30.87 31.48
N THR A 88 3.30 30.69 31.34
CA THR A 88 2.50 29.84 32.24
C THR A 88 2.45 28.42 31.67
N LEU A 89 2.99 27.46 32.41
CA LEU A 89 2.96 26.05 32.05
C LEU A 89 1.54 25.47 32.21
N PRO A 90 1.21 24.33 31.55
CA PRO A 90 -0.06 23.62 31.75
C PRO A 90 -0.33 23.22 33.22
N SER A 91 0.71 23.15 34.06
CA SER A 91 0.62 22.92 35.50
C SER A 91 0.23 24.16 36.32
N GLY A 92 0.00 25.32 35.68
CA GLY A 92 -0.31 26.60 36.33
C GLY A 92 0.92 27.35 36.87
N GLN A 93 2.12 26.80 36.73
CA GLN A 93 3.36 27.43 37.21
C GLN A 93 3.90 28.45 36.20
N ASN A 94 4.24 29.65 36.67
CA ASN A 94 4.91 30.68 35.87
C ASN A 94 6.42 30.45 35.86
N ILE A 95 7.01 30.37 34.67
CA ILE A 95 8.47 30.25 34.49
C ILE A 95 8.97 31.36 33.57
N SER A 96 10.10 31.98 33.92
CA SER A 96 10.82 32.90 33.01
C SER A 96 11.76 32.09 32.13
N ARG A 97 11.57 32.17 30.82
CA ARG A 97 12.38 31.41 29.85
C ARG A 97 12.56 32.16 28.54
N THR A 98 13.50 31.68 27.73
CA THR A 98 13.70 32.13 26.35
C THR A 98 12.81 31.32 25.40
N PRO A 99 12.64 31.77 24.13
CA PRO A 99 11.84 31.03 23.16
C PRO A 99 12.48 29.70 22.73
N TRP A 100 13.72 29.44 23.12
CA TRP A 100 14.51 28.29 22.71
C TRP A 100 14.66 27.27 23.84
N ALA A 101 15.04 26.03 23.51
CA ALA A 101 15.37 25.03 24.52
C ALA A 101 16.60 25.47 25.33
N ARG A 102 16.59 25.19 26.64
CA ARG A 102 17.70 25.57 27.56
C ARG A 102 19.07 25.03 27.11
N ASN A 103 19.09 23.91 26.39
CA ASN A 103 20.30 23.25 25.88
C ASN A 103 20.34 23.20 24.34
N THR A 104 19.89 24.28 23.68
CA THR A 104 19.85 24.33 22.21
C THR A 104 21.25 24.11 21.60
N ARG A 105 21.40 23.07 20.77
CA ARG A 105 22.63 22.73 20.04
C ARG A 105 22.60 23.37 18.65
N ALA A 106 23.31 24.48 18.49
CA ALA A 106 23.34 25.26 17.25
C ALA A 106 24.51 24.90 16.30
N TRP A 107 25.49 24.12 16.77
CA TRP A 107 26.69 23.76 15.97
C TRP A 107 26.38 23.12 14.61
N PRO A 108 25.36 22.25 14.44
CA PRO A 108 25.06 21.67 13.13
C PRO A 108 24.59 22.75 12.15
N THR A 109 23.78 23.70 12.63
CA THR A 109 23.29 24.81 11.82
C THR A 109 24.43 25.74 11.37
N TYR A 110 25.41 26.01 12.25
CA TYR A 110 26.61 26.77 11.86
C TYR A 110 27.43 26.03 10.80
N MET A 111 27.57 24.71 10.92
CA MET A 111 28.26 23.88 9.93
C MET A 111 27.55 23.93 8.57
N TYR A 112 26.23 23.70 8.53
CA TYR A 112 25.44 23.74 7.29
C TYR A 112 25.46 25.13 6.65
N PHE A 113 25.39 26.19 7.44
CA PHE A 113 25.56 27.56 6.96
C PHE A 113 26.94 27.75 6.28
N GLY A 114 28.02 27.30 6.93
CA GLY A 114 29.37 27.37 6.36
C GLY A 114 29.50 26.59 5.04
N VAL A 115 28.99 25.36 4.99
CA VAL A 115 28.99 24.52 3.78
C VAL A 115 28.21 25.19 2.64
N ALA A 116 27.03 25.73 2.93
CA ALA A 116 26.21 26.43 1.95
C ALA A 116 26.90 27.70 1.44
N ALA A 117 27.54 28.48 2.31
CA ALA A 117 28.28 29.68 1.93
C ALA A 117 29.47 29.37 1.01
N VAL A 118 30.27 28.35 1.34
CA VAL A 118 31.37 27.88 0.48
C VAL A 118 30.85 27.33 -0.85
N SER A 119 29.72 26.61 -0.84
CA SER A 119 29.10 26.09 -2.07
C SER A 119 28.65 27.20 -3.02
N VAL A 120 28.02 28.26 -2.50
CA VAL A 120 27.63 29.43 -3.31
C VAL A 120 28.89 30.11 -3.88
N LEU A 121 29.93 30.30 -3.07
CA LEU A 121 31.18 30.92 -3.52
C LEU A 121 31.86 30.12 -4.63
N LEU A 122 31.99 28.80 -4.48
CA LEU A 122 32.64 27.93 -5.47
C LEU A 122 31.83 27.84 -6.79
N ASN A 123 30.50 27.79 -6.71
CA ASN A 123 29.65 27.82 -7.89
C ASN A 123 29.72 29.19 -8.59
N LEU A 124 29.79 30.30 -7.85
CA LEU A 124 29.99 31.64 -8.40
C LEU A 124 31.34 31.77 -9.10
N VAL A 125 32.43 31.31 -8.47
CA VAL A 125 33.77 31.29 -9.06
C VAL A 125 33.81 30.44 -10.33
N THR A 126 33.12 29.30 -10.35
CA THR A 126 33.00 28.46 -11.54
C THR A 126 32.27 29.18 -12.67
N MET A 127 31.15 29.85 -12.37
CA MET A 127 30.38 30.64 -13.34
C MET A 127 31.20 31.81 -13.90
N LEU A 128 31.95 32.52 -13.05
CA LEU A 128 32.82 33.62 -13.48
C LEU A 128 34.02 33.12 -14.29
N SER A 129 34.54 31.92 -13.99
CA SER A 129 35.67 31.33 -14.71
C SER A 129 35.34 31.02 -16.18
N TYR A 130 34.07 30.79 -16.54
CA TYR A 130 33.65 30.64 -17.93
C TYR A 130 33.88 31.91 -18.77
N LYS A 131 33.93 33.10 -18.15
CA LYS A 131 34.26 34.36 -18.85
C LYS A 131 35.75 34.45 -19.24
N PHE A 132 36.61 33.65 -18.61
CA PHE A 132 38.07 33.68 -18.81
C PHE A 132 38.60 32.46 -19.58
N GLY A 133 37.70 31.69 -20.19
CA GLY A 133 38.01 30.54 -21.03
C GLY A 133 37.67 29.18 -20.42
N VAL A 134 37.32 28.22 -21.29
CA VAL A 134 36.82 26.89 -20.91
C VAL A 134 37.85 26.10 -20.09
N GLY A 135 39.16 26.28 -20.34
CA GLY A 135 40.22 25.64 -19.57
C GLY A 135 40.23 26.05 -18.09
N LYS A 136 40.08 27.35 -17.80
CA LYS A 136 40.02 27.87 -16.42
C LYS A 136 38.71 27.45 -15.74
N ALA A 137 37.59 27.45 -16.47
CA ALA A 137 36.32 26.96 -15.98
C ALA A 137 36.36 25.47 -15.59
N ASN A 138 37.07 24.63 -16.35
CA ASN A 138 37.23 23.22 -16.03
C ASN A 138 38.07 23.01 -14.76
N ILE A 139 39.11 23.82 -14.53
CA ILE A 139 39.91 23.76 -13.28
C ILE A 139 39.07 24.16 -12.07
N ALA A 140 38.35 25.29 -12.16
CA ALA A 140 37.44 25.73 -11.09
C ALA A 140 36.32 24.71 -10.84
N SER A 141 35.80 24.09 -11.91
CA SER A 141 34.80 23.02 -11.83
C SER A 141 35.35 21.76 -11.18
N CYS A 142 36.63 21.43 -11.37
CA CYS A 142 37.27 20.28 -10.73
C CYS A 142 37.31 20.48 -9.21
N ILE A 143 37.77 21.66 -8.75
CA ILE A 143 37.81 22.02 -7.33
C ILE A 143 36.41 21.99 -6.72
N THR A 144 35.42 22.58 -7.41
CA THR A 144 34.02 22.57 -6.97
C THR A 144 33.48 21.15 -6.87
N SER A 145 33.81 20.27 -7.82
CA SER A 145 33.35 18.88 -7.82
C SER A 145 34.00 18.06 -6.69
N ILE A 146 35.29 18.27 -6.42
CA ILE A 146 35.97 17.65 -5.28
C ILE A 146 35.32 18.10 -3.97
N PHE A 147 35.04 19.40 -3.81
CA PHE A 147 34.33 19.91 -2.64
C PHE A 147 32.92 19.31 -2.52
N SER A 148 32.18 19.17 -3.63
CA SER A 148 30.88 18.50 -3.63
C SER A 148 30.98 17.04 -3.19
N TRP A 149 31.98 16.28 -3.65
CA TRP A 149 32.20 14.90 -3.23
C TRP A 149 32.56 14.79 -1.75
N VAL A 150 33.44 15.66 -1.26
CA VAL A 150 33.78 15.74 0.18
C VAL A 150 32.54 16.09 1.00
N ASN A 151 31.70 17.00 0.51
CA ASN A 151 30.46 17.37 1.17
C ASN A 151 29.42 16.23 1.15
N ILE A 152 29.31 15.48 0.05
CA ILE A 152 28.44 14.28 -0.04
C ILE A 152 28.90 13.23 0.97
N LEU A 153 30.20 12.95 1.04
CA LEU A 153 30.77 12.01 2.00
C LEU A 153 30.58 12.49 3.44
N GLY A 154 30.80 13.79 3.70
CA GLY A 154 30.54 14.41 5.00
C GLY A 154 29.07 14.33 5.41
N ASN A 155 28.14 14.59 4.48
CA ASN A 155 26.70 14.44 4.72
C ASN A 155 26.32 12.99 4.96
N PHE A 156 26.92 12.03 4.25
CA PHE A 156 26.67 10.62 4.48
C PHE A 156 27.11 10.19 5.88
N VAL A 157 28.28 10.65 6.34
CA VAL A 157 28.76 10.40 7.71
C VAL A 157 27.83 11.06 8.74
N VAL A 158 27.44 12.32 8.52
CA VAL A 158 26.49 13.03 9.40
C VAL A 158 25.13 12.33 9.41
N TRP A 159 24.66 11.81 8.27
CA TRP A 159 23.42 11.03 8.19
C TRP A 159 23.52 9.71 8.96
N CYS A 160 24.61 8.96 8.81
CA CYS A 160 24.83 7.73 9.56
C CYS A 160 24.86 7.99 11.08
N VAL A 161 25.54 9.07 11.50
CA VAL A 161 25.58 9.51 12.89
C VAL A 161 24.20 10.00 13.35
N ALA A 162 23.49 10.78 12.54
CA ALA A 162 22.16 11.30 12.85
C ALA A 162 21.12 10.19 12.93
N VAL A 163 21.15 9.18 12.05
CA VAL A 163 20.28 7.99 12.13
C VAL A 163 20.60 7.17 13.37
N GLY A 164 21.88 7.02 13.72
CA GLY A 164 22.31 6.35 14.95
C GLY A 164 21.82 7.07 16.21
N ILE A 165 21.96 8.39 16.27
CA ILE A 165 21.49 9.23 17.38
C ILE A 165 19.96 9.29 17.41
N TYR A 166 19.31 9.45 16.26
CA TYR A 166 17.84 9.49 16.15
C TYR A 166 17.22 8.15 16.58
N ARG A 167 17.80 7.01 16.20
CA ARG A 167 17.36 5.69 16.70
C ARG A 167 17.61 5.49 18.20
N ALA A 168 18.63 6.13 18.78
CA ALA A 168 18.93 6.01 20.21
C ALA A 168 18.17 7.02 21.08
N GLU A 169 17.76 8.18 20.54
CA GLU A 169 17.16 9.29 21.30
C GLU A 169 15.67 9.52 21.00
N LYS A 170 15.09 9.01 19.90
CA LYS A 170 13.67 9.21 19.53
C LYS A 170 12.68 8.78 20.61
N ASP A 171 13.04 7.78 21.43
CA ASP A 171 12.14 7.23 22.46
C ASP A 171 12.41 7.80 23.88
N LYS A 172 13.38 8.70 24.05
CA LYS A 172 13.66 9.33 25.36
C LYS A 172 13.10 10.75 25.42
N ASN A 173 11.88 10.87 25.92
CA ASN A 173 11.27 12.10 26.45
C ASN A 173 11.12 13.28 25.46
N GLY A 174 10.95 13.03 24.16
CA GLY A 174 10.57 14.07 23.19
C GLY A 174 11.53 15.27 23.09
N LYS A 175 12.83 15.07 23.39
CA LYS A 175 13.80 16.17 23.46
C LYS A 175 14.35 16.55 22.10
N SER A 176 13.76 17.59 21.50
CA SER A 176 14.30 18.31 20.35
C SER A 176 15.27 19.42 20.80
N ASN A 177 16.50 19.04 21.16
CA ASN A 177 17.50 19.97 21.69
C ASN A 177 18.24 20.77 20.60
N ASP A 178 17.89 20.65 19.33
CA ASP A 178 18.45 21.44 18.24
C ASP A 178 17.46 22.50 17.75
N ILE A 179 17.96 23.50 17.01
CA ILE A 179 17.14 24.64 16.56
C ILE A 179 15.96 24.17 15.67
N TRP A 180 16.18 23.18 14.81
CA TRP A 180 15.20 22.76 13.79
C TRP A 180 14.12 21.86 14.39
N GLY A 181 14.52 20.85 15.19
CA GLY A 181 13.59 20.01 15.92
C GLY A 181 12.76 20.81 16.93
N TRP A 182 13.37 21.81 17.59
CA TRP A 182 12.68 22.60 18.61
C TRP A 182 11.55 23.46 18.04
N THR A 183 11.75 24.10 16.88
CA THR A 183 10.76 25.01 16.29
C THR A 183 9.43 24.35 15.94
N CYS A 184 9.42 23.03 15.69
CA CYS A 184 8.21 22.25 15.42
C CYS A 184 7.70 21.44 16.62
N SER A 185 8.33 21.57 17.79
CA SER A 185 7.99 20.78 18.97
C SER A 185 6.68 21.22 19.63
N ALA A 186 6.03 20.32 20.36
CA ALA A 186 4.86 20.65 21.19
C ALA A 186 5.21 21.73 22.25
N GLY A 187 6.46 21.73 22.75
CA GLY A 187 6.95 22.74 23.70
C GLY A 187 7.02 24.14 23.09
N ALA A 188 7.46 24.28 21.84
CA ALA A 188 7.45 25.56 21.13
C ALA A 188 6.02 26.06 20.85
N ARG A 189 5.10 25.16 20.47
CA ARG A 189 3.68 25.50 20.29
C ARG A 189 3.02 26.01 21.57
N ALA A 190 3.33 25.40 22.71
CA ALA A 190 2.77 25.80 24.01
C ALA A 190 3.18 27.21 24.45
N ILE A 191 4.33 27.71 23.99
CA ILE A 191 4.86 29.05 24.34
C ILE A 191 4.70 30.07 23.20
N GLN A 192 4.10 29.67 22.08
CA GLN A 192 3.97 30.51 20.87
C GLN A 192 3.26 31.83 21.18
N LYS A 193 2.26 31.82 22.04
CA LYS A 193 1.45 33.01 22.36
C LYS A 193 2.26 34.10 23.04
N GLU A 194 3.23 33.76 23.88
CA GLU A 194 4.08 34.72 24.59
C GLU A 194 5.23 35.28 23.74
N PHE A 195 5.59 34.58 22.67
CA PHE A 195 6.70 34.96 21.79
C PHE A 195 6.26 35.35 20.38
N VAL A 196 4.95 35.42 20.06
CA VAL A 196 4.45 35.66 18.70
C VAL A 196 4.98 36.97 18.07
N GLY A 197 5.21 38.02 18.87
CA GLY A 197 5.81 39.27 18.41
C GLY A 197 7.33 39.18 18.15
N ASP A 198 7.99 38.20 18.75
CA ASP A 198 9.43 37.98 18.64
C ASP A 198 9.76 36.86 17.64
N ILE A 199 8.97 35.78 17.56
CA ILE A 199 9.15 34.60 16.69
C ILE A 199 7.79 33.97 16.33
N ASP A 200 7.59 33.70 15.04
CA ASP A 200 6.47 32.91 14.52
C ASP A 200 6.92 31.47 14.25
N PHE A 201 6.79 30.59 15.25
CA PHE A 201 7.19 29.18 15.13
C PHE A 201 6.39 28.45 14.05
N GLY A 202 5.13 28.84 13.81
CA GLY A 202 4.29 28.29 12.76
C GLY A 202 4.89 28.51 11.37
N LYS A 203 5.30 29.75 11.07
CA LYS A 203 5.96 30.08 9.81
C LYS A 203 7.29 29.33 9.64
N TYR A 204 8.10 29.22 10.70
CA TYR A 204 9.37 28.48 10.61
C TYR A 204 9.15 26.98 10.45
N CYS A 205 8.11 26.41 11.06
CA CYS A 205 7.79 25.00 10.91
C CYS A 205 7.23 24.66 9.51
N ASN A 206 6.36 25.51 8.96
CA ASN A 206 5.79 25.32 7.62
C ASN A 206 6.84 25.45 6.50
N VAL A 207 7.91 26.21 6.71
CA VAL A 207 9.06 26.27 5.78
C VAL A 207 9.89 24.98 5.82
N GLN A 208 9.88 24.25 6.94
CA GLN A 208 10.59 22.97 7.10
C GLN A 208 9.78 21.79 6.56
N PHE A 209 8.44 21.90 6.59
CA PHE A 209 7.51 20.91 6.09
C PHE A 209 6.47 21.60 5.19
N PRO A 210 6.75 21.80 3.89
CA PRO A 210 5.79 22.43 2.98
C PRO A 210 4.53 21.58 2.72
N TYR A 211 4.40 20.41 3.37
CA TYR A 211 3.25 19.53 3.31
C TYR A 211 2.87 19.07 4.73
N SER A 212 2.47 20.01 5.57
CA SER A 212 1.73 19.69 6.80
C SER A 212 0.64 20.73 7.02
N ASP A 213 -0.38 20.71 6.16
CA ASP A 213 -1.60 21.47 6.42
C ASP A 213 -2.48 20.67 7.39
N THR A 214 -2.10 20.77 8.66
CA THR A 214 -3.05 20.66 9.78
C THR A 214 -2.95 21.96 10.56
N SER A 215 -3.78 22.94 10.21
CA SER A 215 -4.11 24.03 11.12
C SER A 215 -5.59 23.95 11.48
N PRO A 216 -5.95 23.89 12.78
CA PRO A 216 -7.26 24.33 13.22
C PRO A 216 -7.35 25.85 13.01
N SER A 217 -8.53 26.28 12.58
CA SER A 217 -8.98 27.66 12.35
C SER A 217 -8.44 28.70 13.36
N PHE A 218 -7.80 29.75 12.84
CA PHE A 218 -7.57 31.02 13.52
C PHE A 218 -8.82 31.89 13.41
N THR A 219 -9.51 32.15 14.53
CA THR A 219 -10.37 33.33 14.66
C THR A 219 -9.49 34.56 14.86
N ALA A 220 -9.62 35.52 13.94
CA ALA A 220 -8.99 36.83 14.04
C ALA A 220 -9.51 37.60 15.27
N TYR A 221 -8.61 38.04 16.15
CA TYR A 221 -8.90 39.09 17.13
C TYR A 221 -8.51 40.44 16.51
N SER A 222 -9.52 41.23 16.17
CA SER A 222 -9.35 42.65 15.83
C SER A 222 -9.09 43.47 17.09
N ALA A 223 -8.22 44.47 16.94
CA ALA A 223 -7.87 45.45 17.95
C ALA A 223 -9.03 46.40 18.28
N VAL A 224 -9.26 46.68 19.57
CA VAL A 224 -10.00 47.87 20.05
C VAL A 224 -9.40 48.33 21.39
N THR A 225 -9.11 49.63 21.49
CA THR A 225 -8.65 50.39 22.67
C THR A 225 -9.83 51.01 23.48
N PRO A 226 -9.62 51.49 24.73
CA PRO A 226 -10.63 51.66 25.82
C PRO A 226 -11.34 53.05 25.77
N PRO A 227 -12.39 53.41 26.57
CA PRO A 227 -12.59 53.30 28.05
C PRO A 227 -14.03 52.81 28.42
N SER A 228 -14.57 52.71 29.65
CA SER A 228 -14.45 53.39 30.95
C SER A 228 -15.24 52.59 32.02
N ASP A 229 -14.79 52.58 33.28
CA ASP A 229 -15.56 52.25 34.50
C ASP A 229 -16.69 53.29 34.75
N PRO A 230 -17.70 53.13 35.65
CA PRO A 230 -17.63 52.40 36.92
C PRO A 230 -18.89 51.64 37.44
N THR A 231 -18.67 50.95 38.57
CA THR A 231 -19.58 50.73 39.74
C THR A 231 -20.71 49.69 39.69
N SER A 232 -20.53 48.58 40.43
CA SER A 232 -21.15 48.27 41.75
C SER A 232 -21.44 46.76 41.96
N THR A 233 -20.92 46.24 43.06
CA THR A 233 -21.22 44.95 43.74
C THR A 233 -22.32 45.15 44.82
N PRO A 234 -22.81 44.16 45.61
CA PRO A 234 -22.63 42.67 45.60
C PRO A 234 -23.88 41.77 45.92
N SER A 235 -23.75 40.45 45.67
CA SER A 235 -24.14 39.25 46.50
C SER A 235 -25.63 38.81 46.71
N PRO A 236 -25.95 37.60 47.27
CA PRO A 236 -25.72 36.25 46.71
C PRO A 236 -26.87 35.21 47.01
N SER A 237 -26.63 33.92 46.69
CA SER A 237 -27.05 32.67 47.41
C SER A 237 -28.16 31.74 46.84
N SER A 238 -27.80 30.47 46.64
CA SER A 238 -28.41 29.22 47.18
C SER A 238 -27.77 27.99 46.49
N HIS A 239 -27.03 27.12 47.22
CA HIS A 239 -27.43 25.83 47.83
C HIS A 239 -27.73 24.72 46.80
N HIS A 240 -27.30 23.45 46.87
CA HIS A 240 -26.74 22.60 47.93
C HIS A 240 -26.06 21.37 47.30
N THR A 241 -24.96 20.89 47.91
CA THR A 241 -24.37 19.55 47.73
C THR A 241 -24.54 18.78 49.04
N THR A 242 -24.74 17.45 48.99
CA THR A 242 -24.33 16.58 50.11
C THR A 242 -23.87 15.20 49.64
N LEU A 243 -22.71 14.80 50.18
CA LEU A 243 -22.04 13.50 50.13
C LEU A 243 -22.73 12.43 51.00
N ILE A 244 -22.29 11.16 50.92
CA ILE A 244 -21.56 10.45 52.00
C ILE A 244 -21.00 9.08 51.52
N THR A 245 -19.83 8.77 52.07
CA THR A 245 -18.93 7.59 52.08
C THR A 245 -19.60 6.29 52.63
N SER A 246 -19.08 5.05 52.60
CA SER A 246 -17.76 4.43 52.87
C SER A 246 -17.88 2.88 52.74
N GLY A 247 -16.76 2.15 52.62
CA GLY A 247 -16.63 0.78 53.19
C GLY A 247 -16.09 -0.35 52.29
N ILE A 248 -14.91 -0.88 52.62
CA ILE A 248 -14.28 -2.14 52.12
C ILE A 248 -14.49 -3.23 53.20
N PRO A 249 -14.65 -4.54 52.87
CA PRO A 249 -13.54 -5.52 53.03
C PRO A 249 -13.49 -6.66 51.96
N SER A 250 -12.31 -7.27 51.80
CA SER A 250 -12.02 -8.53 51.07
C SER A 250 -12.03 -9.77 52.02
N PRO A 251 -11.58 -10.98 51.62
CA PRO A 251 -12.21 -11.99 50.76
C PRO A 251 -12.36 -13.38 51.45
N SER A 252 -13.14 -14.33 50.91
CA SER A 252 -12.98 -15.77 51.26
C SER A 252 -13.73 -16.77 50.35
N SER A 253 -12.95 -17.79 49.95
CA SER A 253 -13.24 -19.24 49.76
C SER A 253 -14.33 -19.80 48.82
N LEU A 254 -13.87 -20.71 47.95
CA LEU A 254 -14.59 -21.80 47.26
C LEU A 254 -15.42 -22.70 48.21
N PRO A 255 -16.34 -23.51 47.66
CA PRO A 255 -16.00 -24.94 47.54
C PRO A 255 -16.36 -25.61 46.19
N THR A 256 -15.58 -26.65 45.93
CA THR A 256 -15.71 -27.73 44.94
C THR A 256 -16.95 -28.61 45.14
N SER A 257 -17.49 -29.19 44.06
CA SER A 257 -18.16 -30.50 44.12
C SER A 257 -17.90 -31.33 42.85
N HIS A 258 -17.58 -32.60 43.09
CA HIS A 258 -17.33 -33.67 42.11
C HIS A 258 -18.63 -34.43 41.78
N ALA A 259 -18.81 -34.85 40.53
CA ALA A 259 -19.52 -36.07 40.11
C ALA A 259 -19.14 -36.35 38.64
N ALA A 260 -18.27 -37.31 38.34
CA ALA A 260 -18.51 -38.76 38.21
C ALA A 260 -19.07 -39.18 36.83
N VAL A 261 -18.27 -40.01 36.17
CA VAL A 261 -18.40 -40.61 34.84
C VAL A 261 -19.48 -41.69 34.81
N GLN A 262 -20.31 -41.72 33.76
CA GLN A 262 -20.96 -42.94 33.26
C GLN A 262 -21.11 -42.92 31.73
N SER A 263 -20.68 -44.01 31.09
CA SER A 263 -20.90 -44.36 29.68
C SER A 263 -22.30 -44.97 29.46
N PRO A 264 -22.83 -44.92 28.22
CA PRO A 264 -23.31 -46.16 27.58
C PRO A 264 -23.01 -46.19 26.06
N THR A 265 -22.32 -47.19 25.54
CA THR A 265 -22.84 -48.43 24.88
C THR A 265 -23.89 -48.23 23.79
N SER A 266 -23.42 -48.42 22.56
CA SER A 266 -24.03 -49.08 21.38
C SER A 266 -25.51 -49.47 21.44
N ASP A 267 -26.29 -48.97 20.47
CA ASP A 267 -27.28 -49.78 19.75
C ASP A 267 -27.52 -49.21 18.34
N ILE A 268 -27.42 -50.09 17.35
CA ILE A 268 -27.67 -49.86 15.93
C ILE A 268 -29.13 -50.22 15.64
N PRO A 269 -29.85 -49.41 14.83
CA PRO A 269 -30.88 -49.97 13.97
C PRO A 269 -30.60 -49.67 12.50
N SER A 270 -30.49 -50.76 11.75
CA SER A 270 -30.55 -50.84 10.30
C SER A 270 -31.84 -50.21 9.75
N TYR A 271 -31.73 -49.32 8.77
CA TYR A 271 -32.85 -48.92 7.93
C TYR A 271 -32.55 -49.19 6.46
N SER A 272 -33.49 -49.92 5.87
CA SER A 272 -33.60 -50.40 4.51
C SER A 272 -33.65 -49.31 3.45
N ILE A 273 -32.97 -49.57 2.33
CA ILE A 273 -33.04 -48.79 1.10
C ILE A 273 -34.35 -49.16 0.35
N SER A 274 -35.10 -48.15 -0.10
CA SER A 274 -36.04 -48.26 -1.21
C SER A 274 -36.13 -46.93 -1.99
N PRO A 275 -36.48 -46.95 -3.28
CA PRO A 275 -35.94 -46.01 -4.26
C PRO A 275 -36.90 -44.87 -4.64
N SER A 276 -36.29 -43.70 -4.88
CA SER A 276 -36.65 -42.59 -5.80
C SER A 276 -38.11 -42.21 -6.04
N GLU A 277 -38.45 -40.95 -5.74
CA GLU A 277 -39.27 -40.09 -6.61
C GLU A 277 -38.78 -38.61 -6.56
N PRO A 278 -39.00 -37.82 -7.63
CA PRO A 278 -38.30 -36.56 -7.86
C PRO A 278 -39.00 -35.37 -7.18
N LEU A 279 -38.26 -34.60 -6.39
CA LEU A 279 -38.77 -33.36 -5.82
C LEU A 279 -38.86 -32.27 -6.89
N THR A 280 -40.09 -32.02 -7.32
CA THR A 280 -40.53 -30.87 -8.10
C THR A 280 -40.17 -29.57 -7.39
N ALA A 281 -39.49 -28.68 -8.13
CA ALA A 281 -39.32 -27.29 -7.78
C ALA A 281 -40.69 -26.61 -7.66
N ASN A 282 -40.94 -25.94 -6.53
CA ASN A 282 -41.64 -24.65 -6.46
C ASN A 282 -41.88 -24.23 -5.00
N THR A 283 -41.01 -23.35 -4.48
CA THR A 283 -41.46 -22.26 -3.60
C THR A 283 -40.41 -21.13 -3.63
N ILE A 284 -40.50 -20.27 -4.64
CA ILE A 284 -39.87 -18.94 -4.62
C ILE A 284 -41.00 -17.92 -4.73
N ALA A 285 -41.17 -17.12 -3.68
CA ALA A 285 -41.89 -15.85 -3.62
C ALA A 285 -41.45 -15.20 -2.29
N ASN A 286 -40.94 -13.97 -2.17
CA ASN A 286 -40.94 -12.80 -3.04
C ASN A 286 -39.67 -11.98 -2.76
N SER A 287 -38.93 -11.59 -3.80
CA SER A 287 -38.10 -10.38 -3.78
C SER A 287 -38.33 -9.63 -5.10
N THR A 288 -39.04 -8.52 -5.03
CA THR A 288 -39.32 -7.66 -6.18
C THR A 288 -38.14 -6.74 -6.45
N GLY A 289 -37.37 -7.10 -7.48
CA GLY A 289 -36.36 -6.27 -8.16
C GLY A 289 -35.71 -7.11 -9.27
N PRO A 290 -35.61 -6.64 -10.53
CA PRO A 290 -35.01 -7.42 -11.60
C PRO A 290 -33.47 -7.29 -11.54
N ASP A 291 -32.83 -8.16 -10.77
CA ASP A 291 -31.38 -8.38 -10.83
C ASP A 291 -31.00 -9.01 -12.18
N ILE A 292 -29.83 -8.62 -12.72
CA ILE A 292 -29.17 -9.31 -13.85
C ILE A 292 -29.18 -10.83 -13.55
N PRO A 293 -29.54 -11.72 -14.51
CA PRO A 293 -29.67 -13.15 -14.23
C PRO A 293 -28.35 -13.73 -13.71
N THR A 294 -28.28 -13.98 -12.40
CA THR A 294 -27.15 -14.65 -11.76
C THR A 294 -27.38 -16.15 -11.85
N ARG A 295 -26.47 -16.87 -12.50
CA ARG A 295 -26.44 -18.33 -12.38
C ARG A 295 -25.54 -18.70 -11.19
N PRO A 296 -26.00 -19.53 -10.25
CA PRO A 296 -25.15 -20.01 -9.18
C PRO A 296 -23.96 -20.78 -9.76
N GLY A 297 -22.76 -20.47 -9.29
CA GLY A 297 -21.51 -21.06 -9.75
C GLY A 297 -20.32 -20.60 -8.91
N TYR A 298 -19.15 -21.18 -9.17
CA TYR A 298 -17.91 -20.84 -8.49
C TYR A 298 -17.37 -19.48 -8.93
N ARG A 299 -16.85 -18.72 -7.97
CA ARG A 299 -16.12 -17.49 -8.20
C ARG A 299 -14.64 -17.80 -8.41
N ALA A 300 -14.05 -17.12 -9.39
CA ALA A 300 -12.62 -17.04 -9.62
C ALA A 300 -12.21 -15.58 -9.38
N VAL A 301 -11.56 -15.32 -8.25
CA VAL A 301 -11.21 -13.98 -7.74
C VAL A 301 -9.70 -13.81 -7.74
N ALA A 302 -9.15 -12.73 -8.27
CA ALA A 302 -7.71 -12.48 -8.17
C ALA A 302 -7.43 -11.04 -7.73
N TYR A 303 -6.41 -10.86 -6.89
CA TYR A 303 -5.85 -9.55 -6.58
C TYR A 303 -4.84 -9.13 -7.65
N TYR A 304 -4.84 -7.85 -8.01
CA TYR A 304 -3.87 -7.21 -8.89
C TYR A 304 -3.38 -5.92 -8.21
N GLY A 305 -2.09 -5.87 -7.89
CA GLY A 305 -1.45 -4.73 -7.26
C GLY A 305 -1.18 -3.63 -8.28
N ASN A 306 -1.50 -2.38 -7.94
CA ASN A 306 -1.16 -1.23 -8.78
C ASN A 306 0.36 -1.11 -8.97
N TRP A 307 1.15 -1.60 -8.02
CA TRP A 307 2.61 -1.66 -8.12
C TRP A 307 3.14 -2.73 -9.10
N ASP A 308 2.30 -3.65 -9.58
CA ASP A 308 2.73 -4.76 -10.44
C ASP A 308 3.23 -4.28 -11.80
N ILE A 309 2.83 -3.07 -12.21
CA ILE A 309 3.28 -2.45 -13.46
C ILE A 309 4.77 -2.09 -13.48
N TYR A 310 5.43 -2.03 -12.32
CA TYR A 310 6.79 -1.54 -12.15
C TYR A 310 7.80 -2.67 -12.30
N SER A 311 8.48 -3.05 -11.20
CA SER A 311 9.57 -4.03 -11.23
C SER A 311 9.09 -5.43 -11.64
N ARG A 312 7.87 -5.81 -11.23
CA ARG A 312 7.18 -7.03 -11.67
C ARG A 312 6.90 -7.04 -13.18
N ASN A 313 6.78 -5.86 -13.78
CA ASN A 313 6.44 -5.65 -15.17
C ASN A 313 5.23 -6.49 -15.62
N PHE A 314 4.24 -6.61 -14.74
CA PHE A 314 3.00 -7.33 -15.01
C PHE A 314 1.89 -6.30 -15.26
N GLN A 315 1.59 -6.12 -16.54
CA GLN A 315 0.67 -5.11 -17.03
C GLN A 315 -0.77 -5.66 -17.06
N PRO A 316 -1.81 -4.81 -16.99
CA PRO A 316 -3.20 -5.27 -17.01
C PRO A 316 -3.54 -6.16 -18.20
N GLN A 317 -2.92 -5.94 -19.37
CA GLN A 317 -3.15 -6.73 -20.57
C GLN A 317 -2.70 -8.19 -20.44
N GLN A 318 -1.90 -8.52 -19.42
CA GLN A 318 -1.43 -9.89 -19.14
C GLN A 318 -2.36 -10.64 -18.18
N ILE A 319 -3.36 -9.98 -17.60
CA ILE A 319 -4.36 -10.62 -16.73
C ILE A 319 -5.19 -11.60 -17.57
N PRO A 320 -5.35 -12.87 -17.15
CA PRO A 320 -6.20 -13.86 -17.83
C PRO A 320 -7.68 -13.58 -17.56
N ALA A 321 -8.15 -12.42 -18.02
CA ALA A 321 -9.46 -11.85 -17.74
C ALA A 321 -10.61 -12.80 -18.09
N GLU A 322 -10.47 -13.61 -19.13
CA GLU A 322 -11.43 -14.62 -19.57
C GLU A 322 -11.56 -15.82 -18.62
N ARG A 323 -10.60 -16.00 -17.70
CA ARG A 323 -10.63 -17.03 -16.65
C ARG A 323 -11.17 -16.51 -15.32
N LEU A 324 -11.29 -15.19 -15.17
CA LEU A 324 -11.69 -14.57 -13.91
C LEU A 324 -13.15 -14.12 -13.94
N THR A 325 -13.76 -14.17 -12.76
CA THR A 325 -15.08 -13.57 -12.49
C THR A 325 -14.96 -12.24 -11.78
N HIS A 326 -13.93 -12.07 -10.95
CA HIS A 326 -13.69 -10.87 -10.16
C HIS A 326 -12.19 -10.57 -10.18
N LEU A 327 -11.85 -9.30 -10.33
CA LEU A 327 -10.52 -8.77 -10.16
C LEU A 327 -10.57 -7.67 -9.10
N LEU A 328 -9.73 -7.79 -8.08
CA LEU A 328 -9.63 -6.85 -6.96
C LEU A 328 -8.39 -5.97 -7.18
N TYR A 329 -8.61 -4.69 -7.49
CA TYR A 329 -7.56 -3.72 -7.72
C TYR A 329 -7.00 -3.20 -6.40
N SER A 330 -5.73 -3.50 -6.12
CA SER A 330 -5.11 -3.28 -4.81
C SER A 330 -3.99 -2.23 -4.88
N PHE A 331 -3.84 -1.31 -3.93
CA PHE A 331 -4.81 -0.94 -2.90
C PHE A 331 -5.08 0.56 -2.96
N ALA A 332 -6.31 0.93 -2.64
CA ALA A 332 -6.60 2.25 -2.11
C ALA A 332 -6.31 2.31 -0.60
N ASP A 333 -6.08 3.51 -0.10
CA ASP A 333 -5.90 3.81 1.33
C ASP A 333 -6.95 4.84 1.77
N ASN A 334 -7.03 5.13 3.06
CA ASN A 334 -7.92 6.14 3.60
C ASN A 334 -7.15 7.20 4.41
N LYS A 335 -7.65 8.43 4.38
CA LYS A 335 -7.18 9.52 5.22
C LYS A 335 -7.71 9.35 6.65
N PRO A 336 -7.12 10.07 7.64
CA PRO A 336 -7.60 10.04 9.02
C PRO A 336 -9.07 10.45 9.22
N ASP A 337 -9.64 11.21 8.29
CA ASP A 337 -11.04 11.63 8.32
C ASP A 337 -12.01 10.60 7.74
N GLY A 338 -11.50 9.52 7.14
CA GLY A 338 -12.25 8.45 6.49
C GLY A 338 -12.23 8.51 4.96
N THR A 339 -11.75 9.59 4.34
CA THR A 339 -11.77 9.72 2.88
C THR A 339 -10.85 8.68 2.20
N VAL A 340 -11.42 7.80 1.38
CA VAL A 340 -10.69 6.82 0.57
C VAL A 340 -10.06 7.50 -0.65
N PHE A 341 -8.82 7.13 -0.97
CA PHE A 341 -8.09 7.65 -2.12
C PHE A 341 -7.20 6.59 -2.76
N LEU A 342 -6.92 6.76 -4.05
CA LEU A 342 -6.01 5.92 -4.82
C LEU A 342 -4.55 6.23 -4.47
N THR A 343 -3.71 5.21 -4.33
CA THR A 343 -2.38 5.34 -3.73
C THR A 343 -1.29 5.72 -4.74
N ASP A 344 -1.49 5.51 -6.04
CA ASP A 344 -0.48 5.76 -7.07
C ASP A 344 -1.13 6.32 -8.34
N SER A 345 -1.23 7.65 -8.44
CA SER A 345 -1.89 8.29 -9.58
C SER A 345 -1.27 7.91 -10.93
N TYR A 346 0.05 7.66 -10.96
CA TYR A 346 0.72 7.24 -12.20
C TYR A 346 0.23 5.87 -12.64
N ALA A 347 0.33 4.87 -11.76
CA ALA A 347 -0.11 3.52 -12.06
C ALA A 347 -1.62 3.46 -12.31
N ASP A 348 -2.40 4.14 -11.49
CA ASP A 348 -3.85 4.04 -11.45
C ASP A 348 -4.50 4.73 -12.65
N ALA A 349 -4.11 5.97 -12.96
CA ALA A 349 -4.89 6.86 -13.83
C ALA A 349 -4.11 7.61 -14.91
N GLU A 350 -2.77 7.71 -14.83
CA GLU A 350 -2.00 8.59 -15.74
C GLU A 350 -1.14 7.85 -16.77
N LYS A 351 -0.60 6.66 -16.42
CA LYS A 351 0.29 5.90 -17.31
C LYS A 351 -0.37 5.65 -18.66
N ARG A 352 0.34 5.99 -19.74
CA ARG A 352 -0.10 5.70 -21.11
C ARG A 352 0.39 4.35 -21.56
N TYR A 353 -0.55 3.51 -21.97
CA TYR A 353 -0.27 2.26 -22.67
C TYR A 353 -0.22 2.49 -24.18
N PRO A 354 0.36 1.55 -24.97
CA PRO A 354 0.51 1.74 -26.42
C PRO A 354 -0.78 2.06 -27.19
N THR A 355 -1.94 1.67 -26.66
CA THR A 355 -3.26 1.93 -27.25
C THR A 355 -3.86 3.29 -26.84
N ASP A 356 -3.18 4.07 -26.02
CA ASP A 356 -3.69 5.34 -25.50
C ASP A 356 -3.23 6.52 -26.36
N SER A 357 -4.19 7.35 -26.77
CA SER A 357 -3.92 8.53 -27.59
C SER A 357 -3.48 9.70 -26.73
N TRP A 358 -2.39 10.36 -27.14
CA TRP A 358 -1.89 11.58 -26.50
C TRP A 358 -2.73 12.84 -26.84
N ASN A 359 -3.68 12.72 -27.77
CA ASN A 359 -4.46 13.83 -28.30
C ASN A 359 -5.93 13.79 -27.88
N ASP A 360 -6.31 12.90 -26.97
CA ASP A 360 -7.69 12.83 -26.48
C ASP A 360 -8.04 14.14 -25.75
N SER A 361 -9.10 14.82 -26.21
CA SER A 361 -9.61 16.03 -25.59
C SER A 361 -10.40 15.71 -24.32
N GLY A 362 -10.43 16.65 -23.37
CA GLY A 362 -11.23 16.52 -22.15
C GLY A 362 -10.52 15.79 -21.02
N ASN A 363 -11.27 15.45 -19.97
CA ASN A 363 -10.75 14.77 -18.78
C ASN A 363 -10.88 13.26 -18.95
N ASN A 364 -9.79 12.56 -19.23
CA ASN A 364 -9.82 11.14 -19.58
C ASN A 364 -9.03 10.29 -18.57
N LEU A 365 -9.56 9.12 -18.24
CA LEU A 365 -8.86 8.11 -17.45
C LEU A 365 -7.84 7.37 -18.31
N TYR A 366 -6.64 7.15 -17.78
CA TYR A 366 -5.63 6.25 -18.34
C TYR A 366 -5.19 5.25 -17.27
N GLY A 367 -3.90 4.92 -17.24
CA GLY A 367 -3.33 4.01 -16.26
C GLY A 367 -3.93 2.61 -16.36
N SER A 368 -3.68 1.83 -15.33
CA SER A 368 -4.19 0.49 -15.20
C SER A 368 -5.71 0.48 -15.15
N LEU A 369 -6.35 1.48 -14.54
CA LEU A 369 -7.81 1.51 -14.43
C LEU A 369 -8.50 1.61 -15.80
N LYS A 370 -7.98 2.40 -16.75
CA LYS A 370 -8.50 2.38 -18.13
C LYS A 370 -8.37 0.98 -18.76
N GLN A 371 -7.23 0.31 -18.58
CA GLN A 371 -7.00 -1.01 -19.17
C GLN A 371 -7.94 -2.07 -18.56
N LEU A 372 -8.20 -1.99 -17.26
CA LEU A 372 -9.17 -2.86 -16.59
C LEU A 372 -10.60 -2.63 -17.09
N GLN A 373 -10.99 -1.38 -17.37
CA GLN A 373 -12.27 -1.12 -18.02
C GLN A 373 -12.35 -1.71 -19.45
N ILE A 374 -11.24 -1.75 -20.18
CA ILE A 374 -11.19 -2.44 -21.48
C ILE A 374 -11.38 -3.95 -21.31
N LEU A 375 -10.73 -4.57 -20.32
CA LEU A 375 -10.92 -6.00 -20.02
C LEU A 375 -12.37 -6.29 -19.62
N LYS A 376 -12.95 -5.41 -18.79
CA LYS A 376 -14.33 -5.46 -18.36
C LYS A 376 -15.32 -5.39 -19.52
N ALA A 377 -15.08 -4.52 -20.50
CA ALA A 377 -15.89 -4.44 -21.70
C ALA A 377 -15.75 -5.68 -22.60
N LYS A 378 -14.57 -6.31 -22.63
CA LYS A 378 -14.30 -7.54 -23.41
C LYS A 378 -14.92 -8.78 -22.78
N ASN A 379 -14.78 -8.95 -21.47
CA ASN A 379 -15.40 -10.03 -20.71
C ASN A 379 -16.52 -9.48 -19.83
N ARG A 380 -17.76 -9.57 -20.31
CA ARG A 380 -18.95 -9.10 -19.58
C ARG A 380 -19.18 -9.83 -18.26
N ASN A 381 -18.52 -10.96 -17.99
CA ASN A 381 -18.62 -11.67 -16.70
C ASN A 381 -17.55 -11.25 -15.68
N LEU A 382 -16.55 -10.46 -16.09
CA LEU A 382 -15.49 -9.97 -15.21
C LEU A 382 -15.96 -8.72 -14.46
N LYS A 383 -16.00 -8.77 -13.14
CA LYS A 383 -16.22 -7.61 -12.27
C LYS A 383 -14.86 -7.05 -11.85
N VAL A 384 -14.69 -5.73 -11.91
CA VAL A 384 -13.48 -5.06 -11.43
C VAL A 384 -13.86 -4.26 -10.19
N MET A 385 -13.29 -4.63 -9.05
CA MET A 385 -13.60 -4.00 -7.75
C MET A 385 -12.37 -3.29 -7.21
N LEU A 386 -12.58 -2.26 -6.40
CA LEU A 386 -11.49 -1.61 -5.67
C LEU A 386 -11.29 -2.29 -4.33
N SER A 387 -10.07 -2.73 -4.03
CA SER A 387 -9.71 -3.19 -2.69
C SER A 387 -9.05 -2.06 -1.89
N ILE A 388 -9.51 -1.87 -0.66
CA ILE A 388 -9.11 -0.77 0.22
C ILE A 388 -8.49 -1.35 1.50
N GLY A 389 -7.31 -0.86 1.87
CA GLY A 389 -6.58 -1.32 3.05
C GLY A 389 -5.38 -2.18 2.66
N GLY A 390 -5.36 -3.43 3.11
CA GLY A 390 -4.24 -4.36 2.98
C GLY A 390 -3.17 -4.14 4.04
N TRP A 391 -2.36 -5.19 4.27
CA TRP A 391 -1.33 -5.26 5.32
C TRP A 391 -0.56 -3.95 5.60
N THR A 392 -0.03 -3.29 4.55
CA THR A 392 0.80 -2.08 4.71
C THR A 392 0.05 -0.90 5.32
N HIS A 393 -1.25 -0.76 5.05
CA HIS A 393 -2.07 0.38 5.47
C HIS A 393 -2.79 0.15 6.81
N THR A 394 -2.95 -1.11 7.20
CA THR A 394 -3.76 -1.49 8.37
C THR A 394 -2.99 -2.18 9.50
N ASN A 395 -1.87 -2.87 9.20
CA ASN A 395 -1.22 -3.78 10.14
C ASN A 395 0.23 -3.43 10.52
N THR A 396 0.68 -2.20 10.30
CA THR A 396 2.02 -1.82 10.75
C THR A 396 1.95 -0.96 12.01
N ASN A 397 2.99 -1.00 12.85
CA ASN A 397 3.05 -0.17 14.07
C ASN A 397 2.93 1.34 13.78
N THR A 398 3.14 1.75 12.54
CA THR A 398 3.04 3.14 12.09
C THR A 398 1.78 3.42 11.24
N ASN A 399 1.17 2.39 10.64
CA ASN A 399 0.04 2.53 9.73
C ASN A 399 -1.11 1.64 10.22
N LYS A 400 -2.05 2.30 10.92
CA LYS A 400 -3.35 1.77 11.33
C LYS A 400 -4.44 2.71 10.82
N HIS A 401 -4.44 2.95 9.51
CA HIS A 401 -5.21 4.06 8.95
C HIS A 401 -6.72 3.86 9.08
N MET A 402 -7.19 2.62 9.19
CA MET A 402 -8.61 2.31 9.41
C MET A 402 -9.09 2.54 10.84
N ASP A 403 -8.25 2.32 11.87
CA ASP A 403 -8.64 2.38 13.29
C ASP A 403 -9.35 3.70 13.66
N GLY A 404 -8.79 4.84 13.24
CA GLY A 404 -9.32 6.17 13.56
C GLY A 404 -10.71 6.43 12.94
N PRO A 405 -10.83 6.44 11.61
CA PRO A 405 -12.10 6.74 10.96
C PRO A 405 -13.20 5.72 11.21
N MET A 406 -12.87 4.43 11.40
CA MET A 406 -13.89 3.42 11.71
C MET A 406 -14.53 3.59 13.09
N ALA A 407 -13.81 4.21 14.03
CA ALA A 407 -14.33 4.47 15.38
C ALA A 407 -15.47 5.50 15.43
N THR A 408 -15.69 6.30 14.38
CA THR A 408 -16.71 7.36 14.38
C THR A 408 -17.72 7.19 13.24
N ALA A 409 -18.99 7.52 13.50
CA ALA A 409 -20.02 7.48 12.45
C ALA A 409 -19.68 8.40 11.27
N ALA A 410 -19.15 9.60 11.55
CA ALA A 410 -18.74 10.54 10.50
C ALA A 410 -17.57 10.02 9.65
N GLY A 411 -16.60 9.32 10.26
CA GLY A 411 -15.50 8.70 9.53
C GLY A 411 -15.98 7.57 8.62
N ARG A 412 -16.86 6.69 9.13
CA ARG A 412 -17.50 5.63 8.33
C ARG A 412 -18.34 6.19 7.18
N GLN A 413 -19.10 7.25 7.43
CA GLN A 413 -19.89 7.92 6.39
C GLN A 413 -19.02 8.51 5.28
N ARG A 414 -17.90 9.18 5.62
CA ARG A 414 -16.94 9.70 4.62
C ARG A 414 -16.24 8.59 3.85
N PHE A 415 -15.94 7.48 4.52
CA PHE A 415 -15.37 6.31 3.86
C PHE A 415 -16.34 5.73 2.83
N ALA A 416 -17.59 5.50 3.22
CA ALA A 416 -18.61 5.00 2.30
C ALA A 416 -18.89 5.96 1.14
N SER A 417 -18.96 7.27 1.40
CA SER A 417 -19.22 8.25 0.34
C SER A 417 -18.09 8.31 -0.67
N SER A 418 -16.83 8.28 -0.21
CA SER A 418 -15.67 8.24 -1.10
C SER A 418 -15.56 6.92 -1.86
N CYS A 419 -16.01 5.79 -1.30
CA CYS A 419 -16.15 4.54 -2.06
C CYS A 419 -17.11 4.69 -3.25
N VAL A 420 -18.27 5.30 -3.04
CA VAL A 420 -19.26 5.56 -4.11
C VAL A 420 -18.69 6.50 -5.17
N GLU A 421 -17.97 7.55 -4.76
CA GLU A 421 -17.29 8.45 -5.70
C GLU A 421 -16.26 7.71 -6.57
N LEU A 422 -15.50 6.78 -5.98
CA LEU A 422 -14.52 5.97 -6.71
C LEU A 422 -15.20 4.96 -7.65
N ILE A 423 -16.28 4.32 -7.22
CA ILE A 423 -17.12 3.47 -8.08
C ILE A 423 -17.59 4.26 -9.31
N ARG A 424 -18.21 5.42 -9.06
CA ARG A 424 -18.73 6.32 -10.11
C ARG A 424 -17.63 6.74 -11.08
N ASP A 425 -16.53 7.28 -10.56
CA ASP A 425 -15.53 7.94 -11.39
C ASP A 425 -14.72 6.92 -12.20
N TYR A 426 -14.29 5.83 -11.59
CA TYR A 426 -13.36 4.87 -12.20
C TYR A 426 -14.04 3.63 -12.78
N GLY A 427 -15.36 3.49 -12.59
CA GLY A 427 -16.17 2.44 -13.16
C GLY A 427 -16.01 1.08 -12.46
N PHE A 428 -15.91 1.05 -11.12
CA PHE A 428 -15.83 -0.21 -10.39
C PHE A 428 -17.20 -0.89 -10.24
N ASP A 429 -17.21 -2.22 -10.15
CA ASP A 429 -18.42 -3.03 -9.88
C ASP A 429 -18.62 -3.29 -8.38
N GLY A 430 -17.76 -2.74 -7.52
CA GLY A 430 -17.87 -2.94 -6.08
C GLY A 430 -16.61 -2.58 -5.31
N ILE A 431 -16.66 -2.83 -4.00
CA ILE A 431 -15.62 -2.56 -3.02
C ILE A 431 -15.26 -3.86 -2.29
N ASP A 432 -13.97 -4.06 -2.09
CA ASP A 432 -13.40 -5.03 -1.17
C ASP A 432 -12.73 -4.27 -0.01
N VAL A 433 -13.02 -4.65 1.23
CA VAL A 433 -12.39 -4.04 2.41
C VAL A 433 -11.44 -5.05 3.04
N ASP A 434 -10.16 -4.70 3.08
CA ASP A 434 -9.10 -5.53 3.63
C ASP A 434 -8.52 -4.86 4.89
N TRP A 435 -9.20 -5.07 6.03
CA TRP A 435 -8.74 -4.56 7.33
C TRP A 435 -7.98 -5.65 8.07
N GLU A 436 -6.66 -5.53 8.09
CA GLU A 436 -5.76 -6.46 8.79
C GLU A 436 -5.15 -5.81 10.04
N TYR A 437 -5.57 -6.13 11.27
CA TYR A 437 -6.85 -6.74 11.64
C TYR A 437 -7.49 -5.94 12.77
N PRO A 438 -8.83 -5.93 12.87
CA PRO A 438 -9.52 -5.53 14.09
C PRO A 438 -8.94 -6.25 15.30
N LYS A 439 -8.50 -5.48 16.30
CA LYS A 439 -7.74 -5.99 17.46
C LYS A 439 -8.62 -6.49 18.60
N ASP A 440 -9.91 -6.14 18.57
CA ASP A 440 -10.88 -6.42 19.61
C ASP A 440 -12.32 -6.41 19.03
N GLU A 441 -13.29 -6.84 19.84
CA GLU A 441 -14.70 -6.92 19.46
C GLU A 441 -15.28 -5.54 19.11
N GLU A 442 -14.79 -4.46 19.72
CA GLU A 442 -15.23 -3.10 19.40
C GLU A 442 -14.88 -2.76 17.96
N GLN A 443 -13.64 -2.99 17.53
CA GLN A 443 -13.24 -2.80 16.14
C GLN A 443 -13.97 -3.77 15.19
N GLY A 444 -14.27 -5.00 15.63
CA GLY A 444 -15.12 -5.93 14.87
C GLY A 444 -16.51 -5.38 14.60
N HIS A 445 -17.14 -4.76 15.60
CA HIS A 445 -18.42 -4.07 15.44
C HIS A 445 -18.30 -2.80 14.58
N GLN A 446 -17.24 -2.02 14.74
CA GLN A 446 -16.98 -0.84 13.90
C GLN A 446 -16.83 -1.22 12.42
N TRP A 447 -16.18 -2.35 12.12
CA TRP A 447 -16.09 -2.88 10.76
C TRP A 447 -17.45 -3.28 10.21
N LEU A 448 -18.29 -3.96 11.00
CA LEU A 448 -19.67 -4.28 10.60
C LEU A 448 -20.48 -3.01 10.27
N GLU A 449 -20.39 -1.97 11.11
CA GLU A 449 -21.09 -0.71 10.87
C GLU A 449 -20.56 0.02 9.64
N LEU A 450 -19.26 -0.07 9.34
CA LEU A 450 -18.70 0.43 8.10
C LEU A 450 -19.30 -0.29 6.89
N LEU A 451 -19.32 -1.63 6.92
CA LEU A 451 -19.82 -2.44 5.81
C LEU A 451 -21.30 -2.15 5.53
N LYS A 452 -22.11 -1.93 6.58
CA LYS A 452 -23.51 -1.51 6.44
C LYS A 452 -23.63 -0.14 5.76
N GLU A 453 -22.81 0.82 6.17
CA GLU A 453 -22.79 2.18 5.61
C GLU A 453 -22.38 2.16 4.12
N ILE A 454 -21.32 1.41 3.77
CA ILE A 454 -20.89 1.21 2.37
C ILE A 454 -22.03 0.56 1.56
N ARG A 455 -22.65 -0.50 2.10
CA ARG A 455 -23.77 -1.18 1.43
C ARG A 455 -24.93 -0.23 1.17
N SER A 456 -25.33 0.58 2.16
CA SER A 456 -26.44 1.53 2.01
C SER A 456 -26.17 2.51 0.89
N GLN A 457 -25.03 3.20 0.93
CA GLN A 457 -24.72 4.24 -0.06
C GLN A 457 -24.48 3.68 -1.47
N MET A 458 -23.93 2.47 -1.61
CA MET A 458 -23.83 1.80 -2.91
C MET A 458 -25.21 1.44 -3.48
N ASN A 459 -26.15 0.99 -2.64
CA ASN A 459 -27.51 0.69 -3.07
C ASN A 459 -28.24 1.97 -3.53
N GLU A 460 -28.09 3.06 -2.78
CA GLU A 460 -28.63 4.38 -3.14
C GLU A 460 -28.07 4.86 -4.48
N TYR A 461 -26.76 4.74 -4.70
CA TYR A 461 -26.17 5.08 -6.00
C TYR A 461 -26.69 4.18 -7.12
N ALA A 462 -26.84 2.87 -6.87
CA ALA A 462 -27.39 1.95 -7.86
C ALA A 462 -28.84 2.30 -8.26
N ASP A 463 -29.66 2.80 -7.33
CA ASP A 463 -31.01 3.29 -7.63
C ASP A 463 -31.03 4.50 -8.58
N THR A 464 -29.95 5.29 -8.63
CA THR A 464 -29.83 6.40 -9.58
C THR A 464 -29.49 5.97 -11.01
N LEU A 465 -29.06 4.71 -11.20
CA LEU A 465 -28.55 4.19 -12.48
C LEU A 465 -29.54 3.31 -13.24
N VAL A 466 -30.79 3.24 -12.77
CA VAL A 466 -31.84 2.44 -13.40
C VAL A 466 -32.15 2.97 -14.81
N HIS A 467 -32.05 2.09 -15.80
CA HIS A 467 -32.44 2.40 -17.18
C HIS A 467 -33.11 1.20 -17.84
N LYS A 468 -33.77 1.41 -18.99
CA LYS A 468 -34.46 0.34 -19.71
C LYS A 468 -33.60 -0.21 -20.84
N ASP A 469 -33.60 -1.52 -21.02
CA ASP A 469 -33.06 -2.16 -22.22
C ASP A 469 -33.96 -1.93 -23.45
N HIS A 470 -33.54 -2.40 -24.62
CA HIS A 470 -34.30 -2.26 -25.88
C HIS A 470 -35.66 -2.99 -25.85
N SER A 471 -35.85 -3.93 -24.91
CA SER A 471 -37.10 -4.67 -24.72
C SER A 471 -37.98 -4.03 -23.63
N GLY A 472 -37.55 -2.91 -23.04
CA GLY A 472 -38.28 -2.20 -21.99
C GLY A 472 -38.05 -2.72 -20.57
N HIS A 473 -37.12 -3.67 -20.36
CA HIS A 473 -36.80 -4.18 -19.02
C HIS A 473 -35.89 -3.22 -18.27
N GLU A 474 -36.20 -2.97 -17.00
CA GLU A 474 -35.34 -2.18 -16.12
C GLU A 474 -34.05 -2.96 -15.78
N LEU A 475 -32.93 -2.28 -15.96
CA LEU A 475 -31.59 -2.72 -15.60
C LEU A 475 -31.08 -1.85 -14.46
N LYS A 476 -30.67 -2.48 -13.36
CA LYS A 476 -30.05 -1.85 -12.19
C LYS A 476 -28.70 -2.52 -11.93
N PRO A 477 -27.62 -1.76 -11.63
CA PRO A 477 -26.38 -2.38 -11.18
C PRO A 477 -26.54 -3.00 -9.79
N LYS A 478 -25.90 -4.14 -9.58
CA LYS A 478 -25.68 -4.69 -8.24
C LYS A 478 -24.21 -4.54 -7.90
N PHE A 479 -23.87 -3.46 -7.19
CA PHE A 479 -22.50 -3.26 -6.71
C PHE A 479 -22.16 -4.26 -5.62
N LEU A 480 -20.97 -4.85 -5.71
CA LEU A 480 -20.51 -5.91 -4.82
C LEU A 480 -19.80 -5.33 -3.60
N LEU A 481 -19.99 -5.95 -2.44
CA LEU A 481 -19.23 -5.67 -1.22
C LEU A 481 -18.58 -6.94 -0.71
N THR A 482 -17.26 -6.95 -0.57
CA THR A 482 -16.52 -8.11 -0.08
C THR A 482 -15.55 -7.70 1.01
N ILE A 483 -15.01 -8.71 1.70
CA ILE A 483 -13.87 -8.51 2.59
C ILE A 483 -12.80 -9.57 2.33
N ALA A 484 -11.55 -9.22 2.57
CA ALA A 484 -10.50 -10.17 2.89
C ALA A 484 -10.58 -10.50 4.38
N SER A 485 -10.61 -11.79 4.73
CA SER A 485 -10.81 -12.21 6.12
C SER A 485 -9.67 -13.09 6.63
N PRO A 486 -9.26 -12.93 7.90
CA PRO A 486 -8.13 -13.66 8.48
C PRO A 486 -8.38 -15.15 8.64
N ALA A 487 -7.32 -15.95 8.52
CA ALA A 487 -7.37 -17.36 8.90
C ALA A 487 -6.99 -17.61 10.37
N GLY A 488 -6.27 -16.70 11.04
CA GLY A 488 -5.84 -16.89 12.43
C GLY A 488 -6.95 -16.62 13.45
N GLU A 489 -7.14 -17.53 14.41
CA GLU A 489 -8.17 -17.43 15.46
C GLU A 489 -8.06 -16.15 16.29
N SER A 490 -6.83 -15.72 16.58
CA SER A 490 -6.58 -14.47 17.30
C SER A 490 -7.21 -13.26 16.63
N ASN A 491 -7.48 -13.32 15.32
CA ASN A 491 -8.01 -12.23 14.52
C ASN A 491 -9.51 -12.43 14.25
N TYR A 492 -9.92 -13.60 13.72
CA TYR A 492 -11.33 -13.79 13.35
C TYR A 492 -12.27 -13.87 14.56
N LYS A 493 -11.78 -14.22 15.76
CA LYS A 493 -12.61 -14.30 16.98
C LYS A 493 -13.24 -12.96 17.38
N HIS A 494 -12.67 -11.86 16.93
CA HIS A 494 -13.16 -10.51 17.20
C HIS A 494 -14.26 -10.06 16.23
N LEU A 495 -14.53 -10.85 15.19
CA LEU A 495 -15.42 -10.44 14.10
C LEU A 495 -16.83 -10.99 14.32
N PRO A 496 -17.89 -10.16 14.18
CA PRO A 496 -19.27 -10.63 14.09
C PRO A 496 -19.50 -11.28 12.70
N LEU A 497 -18.93 -12.47 12.49
CA LEU A 497 -18.82 -13.12 11.19
C LEU A 497 -20.18 -13.39 10.53
N LYS A 498 -21.20 -13.77 11.32
CA LYS A 498 -22.56 -13.99 10.80
C LYS A 498 -23.12 -12.71 10.19
N GLU A 499 -23.05 -11.61 10.93
CA GLU A 499 -23.58 -10.32 10.56
C GLU A 499 -22.81 -9.73 9.39
N ILE A 500 -21.47 -9.82 9.40
CA ILE A 500 -20.62 -9.44 8.26
C ILE A 500 -21.01 -10.22 7.01
N SER A 501 -21.22 -11.55 7.14
CA SER A 501 -21.63 -12.39 6.03
C SER A 501 -23.05 -12.05 5.53
N ALA A 502 -23.90 -11.41 6.34
CA ALA A 502 -25.23 -10.99 5.89
C ALA A 502 -25.19 -9.73 5.01
N VAL A 503 -24.16 -8.88 5.16
CA VAL A 503 -24.03 -7.59 4.47
C VAL A 503 -23.15 -7.66 3.21
N THR A 504 -22.11 -8.50 3.25
CA THR A 504 -21.20 -8.75 2.12
C THR A 504 -21.81 -9.69 1.09
N ASP A 505 -21.38 -9.66 -0.17
CA ASP A 505 -21.78 -10.64 -1.20
C ASP A 505 -21.02 -11.96 -1.05
N PHE A 506 -19.75 -11.88 -0.69
CA PHE A 506 -18.90 -13.02 -0.35
C PHE A 506 -17.67 -12.55 0.45
N ILE A 507 -16.95 -13.51 1.02
CA ILE A 507 -15.77 -13.35 1.86
C ILE A 507 -14.60 -14.08 1.19
N ASN A 508 -13.49 -13.38 1.04
CA ASN A 508 -12.23 -13.96 0.56
C ASN A 508 -11.41 -14.40 1.76
N LEU A 509 -11.39 -15.70 2.06
CA LEU A 509 -10.61 -16.23 3.18
C LEU A 509 -9.14 -16.28 2.79
N MET A 510 -8.28 -15.57 3.52
CA MET A 510 -6.82 -15.57 3.32
C MET A 510 -6.21 -16.85 3.90
N ALA A 511 -6.43 -17.98 3.21
CA ALA A 511 -5.99 -19.31 3.64
C ALA A 511 -4.53 -19.60 3.26
N TYR A 512 -3.66 -18.65 3.57
CA TYR A 512 -2.22 -18.67 3.35
C TYR A 512 -1.50 -17.90 4.46
N ASP A 513 -0.17 -17.85 4.40
CA ASP A 513 0.69 -17.27 5.44
C ASP A 513 0.54 -17.92 6.82
N TYR A 514 0.30 -19.23 6.83
CA TYR A 514 0.20 -20.00 8.06
C TYR A 514 1.57 -20.20 8.73
N ALA A 515 2.65 -20.17 7.95
CA ALA A 515 4.02 -20.29 8.43
C ALA A 515 4.91 -19.24 7.75
N GLY A 516 5.88 -18.69 8.50
CA GLY A 516 6.77 -17.66 8.00
C GLY A 516 7.94 -17.30 8.93
N PRO A 517 8.64 -16.18 8.69
CA PRO A 517 9.81 -15.77 9.49
C PRO A 517 9.52 -15.52 10.97
N TRP A 518 8.26 -15.40 11.36
CA TRP A 518 7.82 -15.23 12.74
C TRP A 518 7.79 -16.53 13.55
N ASP A 519 7.92 -17.69 12.89
CA ASP A 519 7.95 -19.00 13.54
C ASP A 519 9.35 -19.43 13.95
N SER A 520 9.43 -20.42 14.83
CA SER A 520 10.69 -21.05 15.26
C SER A 520 11.11 -22.23 14.38
N GLN A 521 10.20 -22.75 13.57
CA GLN A 521 10.36 -23.93 12.72
C GLN A 521 9.75 -23.68 11.34
N THR A 522 10.21 -24.43 10.35
CA THR A 522 9.59 -24.47 9.03
C THR A 522 8.21 -25.10 9.11
N GLY A 523 7.30 -24.66 8.27
CA GLY A 523 5.95 -25.20 8.21
C GLY A 523 5.32 -24.98 6.85
N HIS A 524 4.14 -25.58 6.67
CA HIS A 524 3.31 -25.35 5.51
C HIS A 524 2.62 -23.99 5.60
N ALA A 525 2.72 -23.21 4.54
CA ALA A 525 2.17 -21.86 4.51
C ALA A 525 0.69 -21.80 4.09
N SER A 526 0.11 -22.89 3.58
CA SER A 526 -1.30 -22.93 3.10
C SER A 526 -1.91 -24.34 3.08
N ASN A 527 -1.55 -25.19 4.05
CA ASN A 527 -2.06 -26.57 4.16
C ASN A 527 -3.58 -26.64 4.42
N LEU A 528 -4.22 -27.66 3.84
CA LEU A 528 -5.65 -27.91 4.02
C LEU A 528 -5.97 -28.47 5.41
N TYR A 529 -5.15 -29.39 5.90
CA TYR A 529 -5.43 -30.20 7.09
C TYR A 529 -4.28 -30.10 8.10
N PRO A 530 -4.53 -30.37 9.40
CA PRO A 530 -3.46 -30.50 10.37
C PRO A 530 -2.70 -31.82 10.15
N SER A 531 -1.39 -31.82 10.38
CA SER A 531 -0.60 -33.03 10.46
C SER A 531 -0.63 -33.58 11.89
N THR A 532 -0.96 -34.86 12.04
CA THR A 532 -0.83 -35.59 13.31
C THR A 532 0.58 -36.12 13.52
N SER A 533 1.31 -36.39 12.43
CA SER A 533 2.69 -36.88 12.48
C SER A 533 3.72 -35.79 12.77
N ASP A 534 3.47 -34.56 12.31
CA ASP A 534 4.28 -33.37 12.61
C ASP A 534 3.40 -32.13 12.87
N PRO A 535 2.77 -32.03 14.05
CA PRO A 535 1.84 -30.93 14.35
C PRO A 535 2.46 -29.53 14.28
N LEU A 536 3.77 -29.43 14.50
CA LEU A 536 4.51 -28.16 14.46
C LEU A 536 4.68 -27.63 13.03
N SER A 537 4.62 -28.51 12.03
CA SER A 537 4.66 -28.14 10.61
C SER A 537 3.34 -27.52 10.10
N THR A 538 2.25 -27.70 10.84
CA THR A 538 0.91 -27.19 10.50
C THR A 538 0.33 -26.38 11.67
N PRO A 539 0.93 -25.23 12.02
CA PRO A 539 0.47 -24.41 13.15
C PRO A 539 -0.97 -23.89 12.97
N LEU A 540 -1.41 -23.78 11.71
CA LEU A 540 -2.78 -23.47 11.31
C LEU A 540 -3.17 -24.39 10.14
N ASN A 541 -4.47 -24.59 9.90
CA ASN A 541 -4.95 -25.36 8.75
C ASN A 541 -6.31 -24.86 8.26
N THR A 542 -6.56 -24.95 6.96
CA THR A 542 -7.78 -24.40 6.33
C THR A 542 -9.07 -25.10 6.81
N ALA A 543 -9.05 -26.41 7.04
CA ALA A 543 -10.23 -27.17 7.43
C ALA A 543 -10.80 -26.71 8.79
N SER A 544 -9.93 -26.51 9.79
CA SER A 544 -10.31 -25.97 11.10
C SER A 544 -10.86 -24.56 10.99
N VAL A 545 -10.20 -23.69 10.20
CA VAL A 545 -10.63 -22.30 10.00
C VAL A 545 -12.01 -22.23 9.34
N LEU A 546 -12.24 -22.99 8.28
CA LEU A 546 -13.57 -23.09 7.65
C LEU A 546 -14.61 -23.65 8.61
N GLY A 547 -14.25 -24.62 9.45
CA GLY A 547 -15.10 -25.12 10.52
C GLY A 547 -15.56 -24.00 11.47
N ALA A 548 -14.64 -23.14 11.89
CA ALA A 548 -14.93 -22.00 12.77
C ALA A 548 -15.87 -20.97 12.09
N TYR A 549 -15.61 -20.61 10.83
CA TYR A 549 -16.48 -19.69 10.08
C TYR A 549 -17.91 -20.25 9.90
N LYS A 550 -18.02 -21.55 9.59
CA LYS A 550 -19.32 -22.24 9.46
C LYS A 550 -20.05 -22.30 10.81
N ALA A 551 -19.34 -22.61 11.89
CA ALA A 551 -19.89 -22.62 13.25
C ALA A 551 -20.35 -21.22 13.69
N ALA A 552 -19.65 -20.17 13.25
CA ALA A 552 -20.06 -18.78 13.44
C ALA A 552 -21.27 -18.36 12.58
N GLY A 553 -21.78 -19.24 11.71
CA GLY A 553 -22.99 -18.99 10.91
C GLY A 553 -22.75 -18.44 9.51
N VAL A 554 -21.51 -18.43 9.02
CA VAL A 554 -21.20 -18.01 7.63
C VAL A 554 -21.61 -19.11 6.65
N PRO A 555 -22.47 -18.83 5.65
CA PRO A 555 -22.81 -19.82 4.64
C PRO A 555 -21.57 -20.24 3.81
N PRO A 556 -21.30 -21.55 3.64
CA PRO A 556 -20.14 -22.01 2.88
C PRO A 556 -20.04 -21.43 1.47
N SER A 557 -21.15 -21.25 0.76
CA SER A 557 -21.21 -20.70 -0.59
C SER A 557 -20.80 -19.21 -0.70
N LYS A 558 -20.64 -18.53 0.44
CA LYS A 558 -20.12 -17.16 0.52
C LYS A 558 -18.62 -17.11 0.81
N LEU A 559 -17.96 -18.24 1.08
CA LEU A 559 -16.53 -18.29 1.35
C LEU A 559 -15.78 -18.70 0.10
N ASN A 560 -14.87 -17.84 -0.38
CA ASN A 560 -13.88 -18.23 -1.39
C ASN A 560 -12.60 -18.66 -0.70
N LEU A 561 -12.00 -19.76 -1.17
CA LEU A 561 -10.72 -20.24 -0.67
C LEU A 561 -9.57 -19.44 -1.29
N GLY A 562 -8.88 -18.63 -0.50
CA GLY A 562 -7.65 -17.96 -0.91
C GLY A 562 -6.48 -18.92 -1.06
N MET A 563 -5.75 -18.82 -2.17
CA MET A 563 -4.56 -19.61 -2.47
C MET A 563 -3.40 -18.69 -2.84
N PRO A 564 -2.17 -18.94 -2.35
CA PRO A 564 -1.02 -18.11 -2.64
C PRO A 564 -0.47 -18.42 -4.04
N LEU A 565 -0.14 -17.38 -4.80
CA LEU A 565 0.66 -17.47 -6.04
C LEU A 565 2.14 -17.16 -5.76
N TYR A 566 2.61 -17.60 -4.61
CA TYR A 566 3.96 -17.43 -4.11
C TYR A 566 4.29 -18.55 -3.12
N GLY A 567 5.57 -18.63 -2.75
CA GLY A 567 6.05 -19.52 -1.70
C GLY A 567 6.77 -18.78 -0.58
N ARG A 568 6.61 -19.27 0.66
CA ARG A 568 7.34 -18.81 1.85
C ARG A 568 8.61 -19.63 2.01
N SER A 569 9.78 -18.97 2.05
CA SER A 569 11.07 -19.64 2.08
C SER A 569 11.79 -19.58 3.43
N PHE A 570 12.52 -20.64 3.71
CA PHE A 570 13.35 -20.85 4.89
C PHE A 570 14.70 -21.44 4.44
N THR A 571 15.77 -21.10 5.15
CA THR A 571 17.13 -21.55 4.81
C THR A 571 17.83 -22.16 6.01
N LYS A 572 18.84 -22.99 5.75
CA LYS A 572 19.62 -23.70 6.78
C LYS A 572 18.70 -24.52 7.69
N THR A 573 17.74 -25.20 7.09
CA THR A 573 16.84 -26.12 7.79
C THR A 573 17.10 -27.57 7.36
N GLN A 574 16.75 -28.51 8.23
CA GLN A 574 16.82 -29.94 7.95
C GLN A 574 15.56 -30.49 7.27
N GLY A 575 14.60 -29.62 6.93
CA GLY A 575 13.36 -30.00 6.22
C GLY A 575 12.13 -29.40 6.88
N LEU A 576 10.96 -29.97 6.62
CA LEU A 576 9.68 -29.58 7.19
C LEU A 576 9.64 -29.81 8.73
N GLY A 577 9.03 -28.89 9.48
CA GLY A 577 8.87 -28.99 10.93
C GLY A 577 10.20 -28.90 11.70
N LYS A 578 11.27 -28.41 11.07
CA LYS A 578 12.60 -28.26 11.70
C LYS A 578 12.96 -26.80 11.87
N SER A 579 13.88 -26.52 12.79
CA SER A 579 14.41 -25.17 12.94
C SER A 579 15.07 -24.67 11.65
N PHE A 580 15.08 -23.36 11.47
CA PHE A 580 15.72 -22.69 10.33
C PHE A 580 16.58 -21.53 10.81
N ASN A 581 17.49 -21.04 9.96
CA ASN A 581 18.31 -19.86 10.24
C ASN A 581 18.41 -18.99 8.99
N GLY A 582 17.40 -18.13 8.86
CA GLY A 582 17.22 -17.20 7.73
C GLY A 582 16.13 -17.66 6.78
N ILE A 583 15.66 -16.73 5.97
CA ILE A 583 14.56 -16.92 5.00
C ILE A 583 15.03 -16.80 3.55
N GLY A 584 16.33 -16.65 3.33
CA GLY A 584 16.90 -16.52 1.99
C GLY A 584 16.56 -15.19 1.30
N LYS A 585 16.66 -15.21 -0.03
CA LYS A 585 16.23 -14.12 -0.90
C LYS A 585 14.72 -14.25 -1.18
N GLY A 586 14.27 -13.66 -2.26
CA GLY A 586 12.95 -13.87 -2.83
C GLY A 586 12.88 -13.11 -4.16
N SER A 587 11.75 -13.18 -4.84
CA SER A 587 11.56 -12.54 -6.15
C SER A 587 11.57 -11.02 -6.01
N TRP A 588 10.85 -10.50 -5.02
CA TRP A 588 10.68 -9.04 -4.78
C TRP A 588 11.00 -8.63 -3.35
N GLU A 589 10.76 -9.52 -2.39
CA GLU A 589 11.05 -9.32 -0.98
C GLU A 589 11.71 -10.57 -0.39
N LYS A 590 12.43 -10.43 0.73
CA LYS A 590 13.13 -11.56 1.34
C LYS A 590 12.12 -12.56 1.90
N GLY A 591 12.33 -13.84 1.66
CA GLY A 591 11.48 -14.91 2.19
C GLY A 591 10.27 -15.25 1.33
N VAL A 592 10.08 -14.60 0.19
CA VAL A 592 8.90 -14.78 -0.67
C VAL A 592 9.34 -14.90 -2.14
N TYR A 593 9.03 -16.04 -2.76
CA TYR A 593 9.25 -16.26 -4.20
C TYR A 593 7.91 -16.30 -4.91
N ASP A 594 7.80 -15.61 -6.05
CA ASP A 594 6.64 -15.77 -6.93
C ASP A 594 6.55 -17.24 -7.38
N PHE A 595 5.33 -17.78 -7.54
CA PHE A 595 5.13 -19.16 -7.98
C PHE A 595 5.80 -19.43 -9.35
N LYS A 596 5.83 -18.43 -10.23
CA LYS A 596 6.52 -18.53 -11.53
C LYS A 596 8.02 -18.76 -11.45
N ASP A 597 8.65 -18.44 -10.32
CA ASP A 597 10.08 -18.62 -10.08
C ASP A 597 10.39 -19.92 -9.31
N LEU A 598 9.38 -20.78 -9.08
CA LEU A 598 9.49 -22.02 -8.32
C LEU A 598 9.42 -23.28 -9.22
N PRO A 599 10.12 -24.38 -8.86
CA PRO A 599 11.03 -24.51 -7.71
C PRO A 599 12.34 -23.70 -7.86
N VAL A 600 12.98 -23.35 -6.75
CA VAL A 600 14.27 -22.64 -6.77
C VAL A 600 15.40 -23.61 -7.09
N GLY A 601 16.09 -23.40 -8.22
CA GLY A 601 17.20 -24.26 -8.64
C GLY A 601 16.74 -25.69 -8.90
N ASP A 602 17.52 -26.67 -8.44
CA ASP A 602 17.22 -28.10 -8.60
C ASP A 602 16.52 -28.71 -7.36
N ALA A 603 15.89 -27.86 -6.53
CA ALA A 603 15.17 -28.30 -5.34
C ALA A 603 14.06 -29.30 -5.72
N GLN A 604 13.94 -30.37 -4.93
CA GLN A 604 12.94 -31.41 -5.16
C GLN A 604 11.61 -30.98 -4.57
N GLU A 605 10.52 -31.17 -5.32
CA GLU A 605 9.16 -30.95 -4.82
C GLU A 605 8.65 -32.18 -4.07
N TYR A 606 8.03 -31.94 -2.93
CA TYR A 606 7.45 -32.95 -2.05
C TYR A 606 5.96 -32.66 -1.87
N TYR A 607 5.17 -33.73 -1.84
CA TYR A 607 3.76 -33.70 -1.50
C TYR A 607 3.56 -34.31 -0.11
N ASP A 608 3.03 -33.50 0.80
CA ASP A 608 2.57 -33.95 2.11
C ASP A 608 1.08 -34.30 2.00
N GLU A 609 0.80 -35.60 1.93
CA GLU A 609 -0.55 -36.12 1.79
C GLU A 609 -1.43 -35.85 3.02
N GLU A 610 -0.84 -35.91 4.23
CA GLU A 610 -1.57 -35.72 5.49
C GLU A 610 -2.02 -34.26 5.63
N ALA A 611 -1.10 -33.32 5.41
CA ALA A 611 -1.41 -31.90 5.49
C ALA A 611 -2.21 -31.40 4.27
N GLY A 612 -2.15 -32.11 3.14
CA GLY A 612 -2.68 -31.63 1.87
C GLY A 612 -1.93 -30.36 1.43
N ALA A 613 -0.61 -30.46 1.32
CA ALA A 613 0.28 -29.35 1.02
C ALA A 613 1.49 -29.79 0.20
N THR A 614 2.15 -28.82 -0.45
CA THR A 614 3.41 -29.05 -1.17
C THR A 614 4.51 -28.10 -0.70
N TYR A 615 5.75 -28.53 -0.87
CA TYR A 615 6.93 -27.72 -0.64
C TYR A 615 8.09 -28.20 -1.52
N SER A 616 9.07 -27.35 -1.78
CA SER A 616 10.36 -27.78 -2.34
C SER A 616 11.43 -27.79 -1.26
N TYR A 617 12.34 -28.77 -1.30
CA TYR A 617 13.49 -28.84 -0.41
C TYR A 617 14.76 -29.26 -1.18
N ASP A 618 15.85 -28.54 -0.90
CA ASP A 618 17.20 -28.90 -1.33
C ASP A 618 18.03 -29.29 -0.10
N GLU A 619 18.32 -30.59 0.02
CA GLU A 619 19.10 -31.18 1.12
C GLU A 619 20.52 -30.59 1.20
N GLY A 620 21.12 -30.23 0.05
CA GLY A 620 22.48 -29.74 -0.02
C GLY A 620 22.62 -28.33 0.56
N SER A 621 21.73 -27.42 0.18
CA SER A 621 21.73 -26.03 0.69
C SER A 621 20.89 -25.83 1.96
N GLY A 622 20.02 -26.78 2.29
CA GLY A 622 19.01 -26.63 3.34
C GLY A 622 17.98 -25.54 3.00
N SER A 623 17.71 -25.32 1.71
CA SER A 623 16.70 -24.37 1.22
C SER A 623 15.34 -25.05 1.16
N PHE A 624 14.35 -24.47 1.82
CA PHE A 624 12.98 -24.96 1.89
C PHE A 624 12.02 -23.86 1.42
N VAL A 625 11.02 -24.20 0.60
CA VAL A 625 9.97 -23.27 0.20
C VAL A 625 8.62 -23.96 0.25
N SER A 626 7.67 -23.46 1.03
CA SER A 626 6.28 -23.96 1.03
C SER A 626 5.44 -23.15 0.03
N TYR A 627 4.80 -23.83 -0.92
CA TYR A 627 3.95 -23.25 -1.96
C TYR A 627 3.03 -24.32 -2.57
N ASP A 628 1.95 -23.89 -3.22
CA ASP A 628 1.10 -24.81 -3.99
C ASP A 628 1.73 -25.10 -5.37
N THR A 629 1.84 -26.38 -5.72
CA THR A 629 2.01 -26.79 -7.12
C THR A 629 0.66 -26.74 -7.84
N VAL A 630 0.65 -26.79 -9.18
CA VAL A 630 -0.60 -26.93 -9.97
C VAL A 630 -1.39 -28.16 -9.51
N ALA A 631 -0.72 -29.30 -9.27
CA ALA A 631 -1.38 -30.51 -8.81
C ALA A 631 -2.04 -30.33 -7.43
N MET A 632 -1.38 -29.63 -6.51
CA MET A 632 -1.95 -29.31 -5.19
C MET A 632 -3.13 -28.35 -5.31
N ALA A 633 -3.01 -27.31 -6.12
CA ALA A 633 -4.11 -26.38 -6.39
C ALA A 633 -5.35 -27.10 -6.96
N LEU A 634 -5.16 -28.10 -7.84
CA LEU A 634 -6.26 -28.92 -8.34
C LEU A 634 -6.90 -29.79 -7.24
N LYS A 635 -6.14 -30.29 -6.26
CA LYS A 635 -6.71 -30.97 -5.07
C LYS A 635 -7.51 -30.00 -4.21
N LYS A 636 -7.08 -28.73 -4.09
CA LYS A 636 -7.85 -27.68 -3.41
C LYS A 636 -9.20 -27.41 -4.09
N VAL A 637 -9.34 -27.65 -5.40
CA VAL A 637 -10.66 -27.62 -6.08
C VAL A 637 -11.60 -28.72 -5.59
N ASP A 638 -11.09 -29.93 -5.37
CA ASP A 638 -11.89 -31.02 -4.82
C ASP A 638 -12.34 -30.68 -3.39
N PHE A 639 -11.45 -30.07 -2.61
CA PHE A 639 -11.76 -29.55 -1.29
C PHE A 639 -12.82 -28.45 -1.31
N ILE A 640 -12.73 -27.48 -2.24
CA ILE A 640 -13.75 -26.43 -2.47
C ILE A 640 -15.12 -27.07 -2.70
N ALA A 641 -15.20 -28.09 -3.57
CA ALA A 641 -16.44 -28.80 -3.86
C ALA A 641 -16.98 -29.57 -2.64
N GLN A 642 -16.12 -30.32 -1.95
CA GLN A 642 -16.49 -31.07 -0.74
C GLN A 642 -17.01 -30.16 0.38
N GLN A 643 -16.37 -29.01 0.56
CA GLN A 643 -16.71 -28.03 1.58
C GLN A 643 -17.87 -27.10 1.17
N LYS A 644 -18.38 -27.23 -0.07
CA LYS A 644 -19.45 -26.43 -0.68
C LYS A 644 -19.13 -24.93 -0.70
N LEU A 645 -17.87 -24.59 -0.98
CA LEU A 645 -17.38 -23.22 -0.98
C LEU A 645 -17.85 -22.44 -2.21
N GLY A 646 -17.79 -21.11 -2.11
CA GLY A 646 -18.17 -20.17 -3.17
C GLY A 646 -17.20 -20.10 -4.34
N GLY A 647 -15.97 -20.60 -4.20
CA GLY A 647 -14.96 -20.59 -5.25
C GLY A 647 -13.54 -20.43 -4.73
N ALA A 648 -12.67 -19.87 -5.56
CA ALA A 648 -11.25 -19.66 -5.32
C ALA A 648 -10.87 -18.17 -5.41
N MET A 649 -9.89 -17.77 -4.61
CA MET A 649 -9.25 -16.46 -4.62
C MET A 649 -7.73 -16.61 -4.71
N TRP A 650 -7.02 -15.66 -5.35
CA TRP A 650 -5.55 -15.68 -5.43
C TRP A 650 -4.88 -14.37 -5.04
N TRP A 651 -3.80 -14.48 -4.25
CA TRP A 651 -2.85 -13.42 -3.94
C TRP A 651 -1.44 -13.77 -4.45
N GLU A 652 -0.81 -12.98 -5.33
CA GLU A 652 -1.49 -12.08 -6.29
C GLU A 652 -1.12 -12.48 -7.72
N ILE A 653 -1.96 -12.07 -8.67
CA ILE A 653 -2.01 -12.61 -10.03
C ILE A 653 -0.68 -12.53 -10.79
N SER A 654 0.19 -11.56 -10.49
CA SER A 654 1.48 -11.41 -11.14
C SER A 654 2.45 -12.55 -10.83
N GLY A 655 2.23 -13.27 -9.73
CA GLY A 655 3.04 -14.40 -9.30
C GLY A 655 2.77 -15.70 -10.05
N ASP A 656 1.67 -15.79 -10.81
CA ASP A 656 1.31 -17.01 -11.54
C ASP A 656 2.24 -17.29 -12.73
N LYS A 657 2.33 -18.56 -13.11
CA LYS A 657 2.89 -18.97 -14.40
C LYS A 657 1.89 -18.66 -15.51
N THR A 658 2.39 -18.59 -16.75
CA THR A 658 1.54 -18.45 -17.94
C THR A 658 1.34 -19.80 -18.63
N GLY A 659 0.34 -19.86 -19.51
CA GLY A 659 0.05 -21.05 -20.30
C GLY A 659 -0.74 -22.13 -19.56
N ASP A 660 -1.26 -23.07 -20.33
CA ASP A 660 -2.21 -24.08 -19.87
C ASP A 660 -1.58 -25.14 -18.95
N ASP A 661 -0.27 -25.39 -19.07
CA ASP A 661 0.43 -26.41 -18.26
C ASP A 661 1.06 -25.82 -16.99
N GLY A 662 1.29 -24.50 -16.96
CA GLY A 662 2.00 -23.83 -15.88
C GLY A 662 1.11 -23.11 -14.88
N SER A 663 0.04 -22.45 -15.35
CA SER A 663 -0.78 -21.53 -14.54
C SER A 663 -1.65 -22.26 -13.52
N ILE A 664 -1.56 -21.86 -12.25
CA ILE A 664 -2.49 -22.32 -11.20
C ILE A 664 -3.89 -21.80 -11.49
N VAL A 665 -4.03 -20.51 -11.80
CA VAL A 665 -5.34 -19.88 -12.00
C VAL A 665 -6.10 -20.54 -13.15
N THR A 666 -5.43 -20.72 -14.28
CA THR A 666 -6.04 -21.31 -15.48
C THR A 666 -6.52 -22.74 -15.22
N ASN A 667 -5.69 -23.56 -14.56
CA ASN A 667 -6.01 -24.96 -14.29
C ASN A 667 -7.12 -25.13 -13.25
N VAL A 668 -7.09 -24.33 -12.18
CA VAL A 668 -8.15 -24.32 -11.17
C VAL A 668 -9.49 -23.90 -11.78
N VAL A 669 -9.52 -22.81 -12.56
CA VAL A 669 -10.75 -22.34 -13.22
C VAL A 669 -11.30 -23.39 -14.18
N LYS A 670 -10.44 -24.04 -14.98
CA LYS A 670 -10.85 -25.13 -15.88
C LYS A 670 -11.50 -26.29 -15.11
N LYS A 671 -10.90 -26.69 -13.98
CA LYS A 671 -11.43 -27.79 -13.15
C LYS A 671 -12.74 -27.40 -12.47
N MET A 672 -12.84 -26.20 -11.88
CA MET A 672 -14.09 -25.69 -11.29
C MET A 672 -15.22 -25.58 -12.33
N GLY A 673 -14.89 -25.20 -13.56
CA GLY A 673 -15.85 -25.07 -14.66
C GLY A 673 -16.22 -26.37 -15.37
N GLY A 674 -15.68 -27.53 -14.98
CA GLY A 674 -15.93 -28.81 -15.63
C GLY A 674 -15.46 -28.86 -17.10
N GLY A 675 -14.37 -28.17 -17.44
CA GLY A 675 -13.82 -28.07 -18.80
C GLY A 675 -14.60 -27.16 -19.77
N SER A 676 -15.88 -26.89 -19.52
CA SER A 676 -16.77 -26.07 -20.36
C SER A 676 -17.11 -24.69 -19.78
N GLY A 677 -16.78 -24.43 -18.51
CA GLY A 677 -17.08 -23.16 -17.82
C GLY A 677 -18.49 -23.08 -17.21
N ALA A 678 -19.33 -24.10 -17.38
CA ALA A 678 -20.72 -24.12 -16.89
C ALA A 678 -20.85 -24.06 -15.36
N GLY A 679 -19.79 -24.40 -14.62
CA GLY A 679 -19.73 -24.31 -13.16
C GLY A 679 -19.23 -22.97 -12.62
N ILE A 680 -18.84 -22.02 -13.47
CA ILE A 680 -18.38 -20.69 -13.05
C ILE A 680 -19.58 -19.74 -12.92
N GLU A 681 -19.56 -18.88 -11.90
CA GLU A 681 -20.59 -17.85 -11.70
C GLU A 681 -20.73 -17.00 -12.97
N SER A 682 -21.96 -16.82 -13.42
CA SER A 682 -22.29 -15.94 -14.54
C SER A 682 -23.16 -14.79 -14.07
N SER A 683 -22.60 -13.58 -14.11
CA SER A 683 -23.27 -12.32 -13.81
C SER A 683 -22.62 -11.21 -14.63
N SER A 684 -23.43 -10.47 -15.39
CA SER A 684 -22.91 -9.36 -16.18
C SER A 684 -22.40 -8.23 -15.28
N ASN A 685 -21.25 -7.66 -15.66
CA ASN A 685 -20.71 -6.43 -15.08
C ASN A 685 -21.47 -5.20 -15.57
N TRP A 686 -21.18 -4.06 -14.94
CA TRP A 686 -21.81 -2.78 -15.25
C TRP A 686 -20.87 -1.86 -16.04
N LEU A 687 -21.32 -1.24 -17.13
CA LEU A 687 -20.48 -0.38 -17.99
C LEU A 687 -20.95 1.08 -18.06
N LEU A 688 -22.08 1.42 -17.42
CA LEU A 688 -22.72 2.72 -17.57
C LEU A 688 -22.51 3.60 -16.33
N TYR A 689 -21.57 4.55 -16.41
CA TYR A 689 -21.29 5.50 -15.33
C TYR A 689 -21.49 6.93 -15.84
N PRO A 690 -22.75 7.35 -16.05
CA PRO A 690 -23.10 8.55 -16.81
C PRO A 690 -22.69 9.85 -16.12
N ASP A 691 -22.35 9.77 -14.83
CA ASP A 691 -21.94 10.87 -13.96
C ASP A 691 -20.46 10.79 -13.58
N SER A 692 -19.68 9.90 -14.20
CA SER A 692 -18.22 9.88 -14.04
C SER A 692 -17.59 11.21 -14.44
N LYS A 693 -16.62 11.67 -13.65
CA LYS A 693 -15.78 12.82 -14.00
C LYS A 693 -14.90 12.60 -15.23
N PHE A 694 -14.67 11.35 -15.63
CA PHE A 694 -13.85 11.01 -16.79
C PHE A 694 -14.72 10.79 -18.02
N ASP A 695 -14.44 11.55 -19.07
CA ASP A 695 -15.22 11.59 -20.30
C ASP A 695 -15.26 10.21 -20.99
N ASN A 696 -14.13 9.50 -20.99
CA ASN A 696 -14.04 8.16 -21.58
C ASN A 696 -14.70 7.06 -20.74
N ILE A 697 -14.88 7.25 -19.43
CA ILE A 697 -15.68 6.34 -18.61
C ILE A 697 -17.17 6.62 -18.84
N ARG A 698 -17.55 7.90 -18.79
CA ARG A 698 -18.93 8.37 -19.01
C ARG A 698 -19.49 7.95 -20.38
N ASN A 699 -18.68 8.07 -21.43
CA ASN A 699 -19.06 7.71 -22.80
C ASN A 699 -18.83 6.21 -23.12
N GLY A 700 -18.31 5.44 -22.16
CA GLY A 700 -17.84 4.07 -22.38
C GLY A 700 -16.47 4.03 -23.04
N VAL A 701 -15.52 3.35 -22.37
CA VAL A 701 -14.08 3.27 -22.74
C VAL A 701 -13.87 2.65 -24.14
N SER A 702 -14.91 2.06 -24.71
CA SER A 702 -14.91 1.39 -26.01
C SER A 702 -15.34 2.25 -27.19
N THR A 703 -15.62 3.55 -27.06
CA THR A 703 -16.17 4.36 -28.16
C THR A 703 -15.29 4.50 -29.42
N LEU A 704 -14.03 4.06 -29.40
CA LEU A 704 -13.21 3.92 -30.62
C LEU A 704 -13.26 2.54 -31.31
N GLN A 705 -13.85 1.50 -30.69
CA GLN A 705 -14.01 0.15 -31.29
C GLN A 705 -15.44 -0.42 -31.21
N ALA A 706 -16.24 -0.04 -30.22
CA ALA A 706 -17.62 -0.51 -30.03
C ALA A 706 -18.65 0.21 -30.90
N VAL A 707 -18.40 1.46 -31.33
CA VAL A 707 -19.30 2.18 -32.25
C VAL A 707 -19.39 1.48 -33.62
N GLN A 708 -18.40 0.67 -34.00
CA GLN A 708 -18.47 -0.16 -35.21
C GLN A 708 -19.25 -1.48 -35.03
N ARG A 709 -19.45 -1.97 -33.79
CA ARG A 709 -20.22 -3.21 -33.53
C ARG A 709 -21.66 -2.95 -33.12
N LEU A 710 -21.96 -1.82 -32.47
CA LEU A 710 -23.33 -1.46 -32.08
C LEU A 710 -24.18 -0.89 -33.23
N ARG A 711 -23.60 -0.72 -34.43
CA ARG A 711 -24.35 -0.43 -35.68
C ARG A 711 -24.68 -1.69 -36.51
N ARG A 712 -24.45 -2.89 -35.97
CA ARG A 712 -24.70 -4.18 -36.65
C ARG A 712 -25.39 -5.23 -35.78
N VAL A 713 -26.15 -4.81 -34.76
CA VAL A 713 -27.10 -5.69 -34.06
C VAL A 713 -28.47 -5.04 -34.13
#